data_AF-A0A9N8ZKA6-F1
#
_entry.id   AF-A0A9N8ZKA6-F1
#
_cell.length_a   1.000
_cell.length_b   1.000
_cell.length_c   1.000
_cell.angle_alpha   90.00
_cell.angle_beta   90.00
_cell.angle_gamma   90.00
#
_symmetry.space_group_name_H-M   'P 1'
#
loop_
_entity.id
_entity.type
_entity.pdbx_description
1 polymer ?
#
loop_
_entity_poly.entity_id
_entity_poly.type
_entity_poly.pdbx_seq_one_letter_code
_entity_poly.pdbx_strand_id
1 'polypeptide(L)'
;MGTITLNCFVQNSDETFSIEIERNKNINQLKKAIKEKKSAEFHSVDSEKLKIWKVQIRESSVEFNDLILHDDDRLREGTRKISSYFTDEPLCDHIHIIVKPPLPLFKFDLVRIMGLLSEGDIVEYLYEDCTHKATLREGCLCTKDGKYHSFTEFIRAVRKLKLKEKVRPNDFHNLKINGMTYWEVREKLYKLYFDQSEEEDEEIVDSISSEGKLEDLPNTIETVPWNKDLENRLCQLYVRDDVVDIFWGRSILTGETTWSVYVVTRNLSLCEYKEEVTVGQVIHFIPEEKGFFNAEIPPQSAHVPLSTWKKVPRDLQKAFDEALNNELGPPFREAHYNLVGMSTGYKRTKGKFTEKPAIILYVRQKGILRRGCSLFPDKICGYPVDVVEACVATPYGYSASVCQTYQKNVKLGSSIGVIEPQRTCGTLGAVVHDKDSKQIGILSCEHICRFSELSGGTGVTVYQPSHKDLDELKQSFDEMANENEAYKKICENMHSQIDKDKQDSALACYERGMRSNFFSKAHQKNFGIDVAFFIANKNRTLCPNKFSVPPKCFKSVKLPENTCLNGFYTYEELDDIDEMEVFKVGKSTGLSRGKLVPISTAISIGLTNESIKFANEQGEIPPYSNIKDKECFIGYMKAQLFQNYQKCYPTVWFDRQLVFFFRPGDFETGDSGASIMDQKGKALGILHASWMTGNSRYAIASPYFSVFEALDVEFEETSSSVD
;
A
#
# COMPACT_ATOMS: atom_id res chain seq x y z
N MET A 1 -11.52 -40.35 19.26
CA MET A 1 -10.45 -39.33 19.19
C MET A 1 -9.57 -39.69 18.01
N GLY A 2 -9.57 -38.87 16.95
CA GLY A 2 -8.85 -39.19 15.71
C GLY A 2 -7.48 -38.52 15.64
N THR A 3 -6.51 -39.20 15.03
CA THR A 3 -5.29 -38.57 14.53
C THR A 3 -5.60 -37.79 13.25
N ILE A 4 -4.70 -36.87 12.89
CA ILE A 4 -4.74 -36.12 11.64
C ILE A 4 -3.34 -36.13 11.03
N THR A 5 -3.27 -36.42 9.74
CA THR A 5 -2.03 -36.36 8.96
C THR A 5 -1.96 -35.03 8.24
N LEU A 6 -0.87 -34.30 8.44
CA LEU A 6 -0.67 -32.96 7.87
C LEU A 6 0.63 -32.94 7.06
N ASN A 7 0.50 -32.81 5.75
CA ASN A 7 1.61 -32.45 4.87
C ASN A 7 2.06 -31.01 5.10
N CYS A 8 3.35 -30.84 5.33
CA CYS A 8 4.00 -29.59 5.70
C CYS A 8 5.07 -29.23 4.66
N PHE A 9 5.29 -27.93 4.47
CA PHE A 9 6.36 -27.38 3.64
C PHE A 9 7.13 -26.30 4.42
N VAL A 10 8.46 -26.34 4.40
CA VAL A 10 9.28 -25.28 5.01
C VAL A 10 9.60 -24.24 3.93
N GLN A 11 9.29 -22.97 4.17
CA GLN A 11 9.57 -21.91 3.21
C GLN A 11 11.09 -21.77 2.99
N ASN A 12 11.49 -21.75 1.72
CA ASN A 12 12.87 -21.84 1.25
C ASN A 12 13.54 -23.21 1.46
N SER A 13 12.74 -24.28 1.52
CA SER A 13 13.18 -25.67 1.42
C SER A 13 12.67 -26.30 0.11
N ASP A 14 13.31 -27.37 -0.34
CA ASP A 14 12.95 -28.08 -1.58
C ASP A 14 12.10 -29.34 -1.30
N GLU A 15 11.81 -29.66 -0.04
CA GLU A 15 11.15 -30.91 0.37
C GLU A 15 9.91 -30.69 1.24
N THR A 16 8.84 -31.41 0.91
CA THR A 16 7.63 -31.55 1.72
C THR A 16 7.79 -32.71 2.70
N PHE A 17 7.08 -32.67 3.83
CA PHE A 17 7.11 -33.75 4.81
C PHE A 17 5.78 -33.88 5.54
N SER A 18 5.40 -35.09 5.94
CA SER A 18 4.15 -35.34 6.66
C SER A 18 4.38 -35.57 8.14
N ILE A 19 3.45 -35.11 8.97
CA ILE A 19 3.38 -35.39 10.40
C ILE A 19 2.01 -35.97 10.74
N GLU A 20 1.99 -36.92 11.69
CA GLU A 20 0.76 -37.46 12.26
C GLU A 20 0.63 -36.98 13.71
N ILE A 21 -0.50 -36.38 14.06
CA ILE A 21 -0.72 -35.79 15.38
C ILE A 21 -2.18 -35.97 15.83
N GLU A 22 -2.42 -36.10 17.14
CA GLU A 22 -3.78 -36.20 17.65
C GLU A 22 -4.54 -34.87 17.52
N ARG A 23 -5.80 -34.90 17.06
CA ARG A 23 -6.62 -33.69 16.85
C ARG A 23 -6.90 -32.88 18.12
N ASN A 24 -6.78 -33.49 19.30
CA ASN A 24 -6.98 -32.85 20.60
C ASN A 24 -5.73 -32.08 21.09
N LYS A 25 -4.57 -32.28 20.46
CA LYS A 25 -3.33 -31.57 20.80
C LYS A 25 -3.40 -30.12 20.35
N ASN A 26 -2.60 -29.29 20.98
CA ASN A 26 -2.59 -27.86 20.73
C ASN A 26 -1.51 -27.45 19.71
N ILE A 27 -1.55 -26.18 19.28
CA ILE A 27 -0.60 -25.66 18.28
C ILE A 27 0.86 -25.70 18.77
N ASN A 28 1.13 -25.59 20.08
CA ASN A 28 2.51 -25.73 20.58
C ASN A 28 3.04 -27.15 20.43
N GLN A 29 2.20 -28.15 20.66
CA GLN A 29 2.56 -29.55 20.44
C GLN A 29 2.76 -29.85 18.94
N LEU A 30 2.00 -29.20 18.06
CA LEU A 30 2.20 -29.25 16.61
C LEU A 30 3.56 -28.65 16.20
N LYS A 31 3.93 -27.49 16.74
CA LYS A 31 5.25 -26.87 16.49
C LYS A 31 6.41 -27.73 16.99
N LYS A 32 6.26 -28.39 18.14
CA LYS A 32 7.26 -29.35 18.67
C LYS A 32 7.43 -30.54 17.74
N ALA A 33 6.32 -31.14 17.26
CA ALA A 33 6.36 -32.24 16.31
C ALA A 33 7.04 -31.85 14.97
N ILE A 34 6.78 -30.63 14.48
CA ILE A 34 7.45 -30.07 13.30
C ILE A 34 8.97 -29.93 13.53
N LYS A 35 9.37 -29.35 14.66
CA LYS A 35 10.79 -29.19 15.02
C LYS A 35 11.50 -30.54 15.15
N GLU A 36 10.90 -31.52 15.81
CA GLU A 36 11.47 -32.87 15.96
C GLU A 36 11.67 -33.55 14.59
N LYS A 37 10.71 -33.40 13.67
CA LYS A 37 10.76 -33.98 12.33
C LYS A 37 11.82 -33.32 11.43
N LYS A 38 12.07 -32.02 11.61
CA LYS A 38 13.05 -31.20 10.87
C LYS A 38 14.14 -30.63 11.79
N SER A 39 14.72 -31.50 12.61
CA SER A 39 15.66 -31.11 13.69
C SER A 39 16.94 -30.43 13.19
N ALA A 40 17.43 -30.76 11.99
CA ALA A 40 18.59 -30.11 11.38
C ALA A 40 18.31 -28.66 10.96
N GLU A 41 17.11 -28.35 10.46
CA GLU A 41 16.71 -27.02 9.98
C GLU A 41 16.32 -26.06 11.13
N PHE A 42 15.83 -26.63 12.24
CA PHE A 42 15.30 -25.91 13.39
C PHE A 42 16.07 -26.16 14.70
N HIS A 43 17.29 -26.71 14.65
CA HIS A 43 18.07 -27.12 15.83
C HIS A 43 18.16 -26.01 16.89
N SER A 44 18.46 -24.79 16.44
CA SER A 44 18.67 -23.61 17.26
C SER A 44 17.44 -22.72 17.48
N VAL A 45 16.35 -23.00 16.77
CA VAL A 45 15.13 -22.21 16.86
C VAL A 45 14.26 -22.80 17.97
N ASP A 46 13.81 -21.98 18.92
CA ASP A 46 12.76 -22.43 19.83
C ASP A 46 11.51 -22.81 19.02
N SER A 47 10.97 -24.01 19.26
CA SER A 47 9.72 -24.46 18.64
C SER A 47 8.61 -23.41 18.76
N GLU A 48 8.57 -22.63 19.85
CA GLU A 48 7.56 -21.60 20.06
C GLU A 48 7.67 -20.43 19.08
N LYS A 49 8.91 -20.12 18.66
CA LYS A 49 9.26 -19.05 17.72
C LYS A 49 9.02 -19.44 16.26
N LEU A 50 8.71 -20.72 15.96
CA LEU A 50 8.26 -21.13 14.63
C LEU A 50 6.93 -20.47 14.27
N LYS A 51 6.89 -19.85 13.09
CA LYS A 51 5.66 -19.34 12.51
C LYS A 51 5.13 -20.39 11.54
N ILE A 52 3.87 -20.78 11.70
CA ILE A 52 3.22 -21.78 10.85
C ILE A 52 1.87 -21.25 10.36
N TRP A 53 1.52 -21.53 9.10
CA TRP A 53 0.28 -21.11 8.45
C TRP A 53 -0.52 -22.34 8.02
N LYS A 54 -1.83 -22.29 8.20
CA LYS A 54 -2.75 -23.25 7.59
C LYS A 54 -2.95 -22.88 6.13
N VAL A 55 -2.74 -23.83 5.23
CA VAL A 55 -2.97 -23.65 3.80
C VAL A 55 -3.67 -24.88 3.22
N GLN A 56 -4.04 -24.81 1.94
CA GLN A 56 -4.61 -25.94 1.21
C GLN A 56 -4.18 -25.85 -0.25
N ILE A 57 -2.93 -26.24 -0.53
CA ILE A 57 -2.27 -26.02 -1.83
C ILE A 57 -1.88 -27.37 -2.42
N ARG A 58 -2.18 -27.64 -3.70
CA ARG A 58 -1.77 -28.90 -4.34
C ARG A 58 -0.25 -29.02 -4.42
N GLU A 59 0.28 -30.20 -4.12
CA GLU A 59 1.73 -30.45 -4.16
C GLU A 59 2.35 -30.25 -5.56
N SER A 60 1.55 -30.35 -6.63
CA SER A 60 1.97 -30.15 -8.02
C SER A 60 2.09 -28.68 -8.49
N SER A 61 1.88 -27.68 -7.62
CA SER A 61 2.07 -26.26 -7.97
C SER A 61 3.54 -25.86 -7.77
N VAL A 62 4.17 -25.27 -8.79
CA VAL A 62 5.64 -25.25 -8.92
C VAL A 62 6.36 -24.15 -8.11
N GLU A 63 5.68 -23.23 -7.40
CA GLU A 63 6.38 -22.13 -6.70
C GLU A 63 5.84 -21.86 -5.27
N PHE A 64 6.23 -22.70 -4.30
CA PHE A 64 5.87 -22.48 -2.88
C PHE A 64 6.66 -21.35 -2.19
N ASN A 65 7.81 -20.97 -2.72
CA ASN A 65 8.68 -19.97 -2.08
C ASN A 65 8.17 -18.53 -2.26
N ASP A 66 7.38 -18.27 -3.31
CA ASP A 66 6.82 -16.97 -3.65
C ASP A 66 5.38 -16.78 -3.12
N LEU A 67 4.90 -17.71 -2.27
CA LEU A 67 3.59 -17.61 -1.62
C LEU A 67 3.54 -16.44 -0.65
N ILE A 68 2.58 -15.53 -0.88
CA ILE A 68 2.22 -14.47 0.06
C ILE A 68 1.42 -15.10 1.20
N LEU A 69 2.08 -15.32 2.34
CA LEU A 69 1.46 -15.87 3.54
C LEU A 69 0.79 -14.75 4.34
N HIS A 70 -0.54 -14.72 4.33
CA HIS A 70 -1.31 -13.76 5.11
C HIS A 70 -1.29 -14.13 6.59
N ASP A 71 -1.17 -13.11 7.44
CA ASP A 71 -1.01 -13.29 8.89
C ASP A 71 -2.29 -13.79 9.60
N ASP A 72 -3.42 -13.84 8.87
CA ASP A 72 -4.72 -14.37 9.26
C ASP A 72 -4.79 -15.91 9.17
N ASP A 73 -4.09 -16.50 8.20
CA ASP A 73 -3.95 -17.96 8.04
C ASP A 73 -2.90 -18.54 9.01
N ARG A 74 -2.21 -17.67 9.75
CA ARG A 74 -1.22 -18.04 10.73
C ARG A 74 -1.90 -18.73 11.91
N LEU A 75 -1.41 -19.91 12.28
CA LEU A 75 -1.86 -20.60 13.48
C LEU A 75 -1.26 -19.89 14.71
N ARG A 76 -1.98 -18.86 15.20
CA ARG A 76 -1.62 -18.08 16.39
C ARG A 76 -2.13 -18.75 17.67
N GLU A 77 -1.27 -18.74 18.70
CA GLU A 77 -1.51 -19.15 20.10
C GLU A 77 -1.61 -20.65 20.41
N GLY A 78 -0.88 -21.02 21.47
CA GLY A 78 -0.44 -22.38 21.78
C GLY A 78 -1.44 -23.29 22.49
N THR A 79 -2.66 -22.82 22.82
CA THR A 79 -3.64 -23.60 23.60
C THR A 79 -4.85 -24.07 22.79
N ARG A 80 -5.11 -23.47 21.62
CA ARG A 80 -6.18 -23.94 20.72
C ARG A 80 -5.84 -25.31 20.16
N LYS A 81 -6.85 -26.17 20.12
CA LYS A 81 -6.72 -27.54 19.61
C LYS A 81 -6.60 -27.53 18.09
N ILE A 82 -5.82 -28.46 17.54
CA ILE A 82 -5.69 -28.67 16.10
C ILE A 82 -7.06 -28.89 15.45
N SER A 83 -7.97 -29.57 16.13
CA SER A 83 -9.36 -29.77 15.68
C SER A 83 -10.17 -28.48 15.45
N SER A 84 -9.78 -27.35 16.06
CA SER A 84 -10.45 -26.07 15.85
C SER A 84 -10.06 -25.40 14.53
N TYR A 85 -8.88 -25.75 13.99
CA TYR A 85 -8.40 -25.23 12.71
C TYR A 85 -8.69 -26.18 11.56
N PHE A 86 -8.68 -27.48 11.83
CA PHE A 86 -8.99 -28.54 10.88
C PHE A 86 -10.31 -29.21 11.27
N THR A 87 -11.41 -28.48 11.03
CA THR A 87 -12.78 -28.95 11.27
C THR A 87 -13.15 -30.10 10.35
N ASP A 88 -12.66 -30.06 9.11
CA ASP A 88 -12.86 -31.07 8.09
C ASP A 88 -11.60 -31.96 7.95
N GLU A 89 -11.72 -33.04 7.19
CA GLU A 89 -10.58 -33.89 6.85
C GLU A 89 -9.69 -33.19 5.81
N PRO A 90 -8.37 -33.06 6.05
CA PRO A 90 -7.47 -32.44 5.08
C PRO A 90 -7.48 -33.18 3.74
N LEU A 91 -7.42 -32.42 2.63
CA LEU A 91 -7.43 -33.02 1.30
C LEU A 91 -6.14 -33.82 1.04
N CYS A 92 -6.26 -35.03 0.53
CA CYS A 92 -5.11 -35.78 0.01
C CYS A 92 -4.36 -34.97 -1.06
N ASP A 93 -3.04 -35.18 -1.14
CA ASP A 93 -2.13 -34.54 -2.13
C ASP A 93 -2.07 -33.00 -2.07
N HIS A 94 -2.42 -32.41 -0.92
CA HIS A 94 -2.24 -30.99 -0.63
C HIS A 94 -1.24 -30.76 0.50
N ILE A 95 -0.55 -29.63 0.46
CA ILE A 95 0.15 -29.02 1.57
C ILE A 95 -0.87 -28.34 2.47
N HIS A 96 -0.78 -28.66 3.76
CA HIS A 96 -1.70 -28.22 4.81
C HIS A 96 -1.08 -27.17 5.72
N ILE A 97 0.24 -27.21 5.88
CA ILE A 97 0.98 -26.29 6.73
C ILE A 97 2.20 -25.74 5.98
N ILE A 98 2.37 -24.42 5.99
CA ILE A 98 3.64 -23.78 5.64
C ILE A 98 4.35 -23.32 6.89
N VAL A 99 5.61 -23.69 7.03
CA VAL A 99 6.49 -23.36 8.15
C VAL A 99 7.48 -22.30 7.69
N LYS A 100 7.43 -21.11 8.28
CA LYS A 100 8.42 -20.06 8.03
C LYS A 100 9.44 -20.03 9.16
N PRO A 101 10.74 -20.17 8.86
CA PRO A 101 11.77 -19.96 9.87
C PRO A 101 11.74 -18.49 10.35
N PRO A 102 12.11 -18.23 11.62
CA PRO A 102 12.11 -16.87 12.19
C PRO A 102 13.10 -15.92 11.51
N LEU A 103 14.12 -16.45 10.84
CA LEU A 103 15.05 -15.69 9.99
C LEU A 103 15.10 -16.30 8.59
N PRO A 104 14.90 -15.51 7.51
CA PRO A 104 15.17 -15.95 6.14
C PRO A 104 16.68 -16.22 5.92
N LEU A 105 17.06 -16.78 4.76
CA LEU A 105 18.46 -16.88 4.33
C LEU A 105 19.17 -15.53 4.57
N PHE A 106 20.32 -15.53 5.25
CA PHE A 106 20.97 -14.26 5.59
C PHE A 106 21.51 -13.59 4.32
N LYS A 107 21.09 -12.34 4.10
CA LYS A 107 21.47 -11.55 2.92
C LYS A 107 22.82 -10.88 3.14
N PHE A 108 23.54 -10.63 2.05
CA PHE A 108 24.84 -9.96 2.06
C PHE A 108 24.82 -8.65 2.84
N ASP A 109 23.81 -7.81 2.60
CA ASP A 109 23.66 -6.53 3.30
C ASP A 109 23.38 -6.71 4.79
N LEU A 110 22.59 -7.71 5.17
CA LEU A 110 22.24 -7.95 6.59
C LEU A 110 23.47 -8.32 7.42
N VAL A 111 24.36 -9.17 6.89
CA VAL A 111 25.61 -9.55 7.56
C VAL A 111 26.56 -8.35 7.71
N ARG A 112 26.59 -7.46 6.71
CA ARG A 112 27.36 -6.21 6.77
C ARG A 112 26.79 -5.24 7.79
N ILE A 113 25.47 -5.02 7.77
CA ILE A 113 24.77 -4.13 8.71
C ILE A 113 24.98 -4.58 10.16
N MET A 114 24.99 -5.89 10.42
CA MET A 114 25.19 -6.46 11.75
C MET A 114 26.68 -6.56 12.16
N GLY A 115 27.61 -6.00 11.37
CA GLY A 115 29.04 -5.99 11.68
C GLY A 115 29.72 -7.36 11.63
N LEU A 116 29.05 -8.39 11.07
CA LEU A 116 29.60 -9.74 10.94
C LEU A 116 30.50 -9.87 9.69
N LEU A 117 30.46 -8.90 8.78
CA LEU A 117 31.32 -8.77 7.61
C LEU A 117 31.71 -7.30 7.38
N SER A 118 32.98 -6.96 7.61
CA SER A 118 33.56 -5.62 7.52
C SER A 118 34.60 -5.49 6.39
N GLU A 119 34.99 -4.26 6.07
CA GLU A 119 36.04 -4.03 5.05
C GLU A 119 37.33 -4.77 5.37
N GLY A 120 37.83 -5.55 4.40
CA GLY A 120 39.00 -6.44 4.58
C GLY A 120 38.67 -7.88 5.00
N ASP A 121 37.42 -8.17 5.39
CA ASP A 121 37.00 -9.50 5.82
C ASP A 121 36.86 -10.50 4.67
N ILE A 122 36.89 -11.80 5.00
CA ILE A 122 36.95 -12.90 4.03
C ILE A 122 35.66 -13.70 4.03
N VAL A 123 35.13 -13.93 2.83
CA VAL A 123 34.04 -14.86 2.56
C VAL A 123 34.62 -16.05 1.79
N GLU A 124 34.38 -17.25 2.30
CA GLU A 124 34.77 -18.50 1.67
C GLU A 124 33.55 -19.27 1.20
N TYR A 125 33.67 -19.98 0.08
CA TYR A 125 32.62 -20.84 -0.46
C TYR A 125 33.21 -22.18 -0.90
N LEU A 126 32.67 -23.28 -0.37
CA LEU A 126 33.12 -24.64 -0.70
C LEU A 126 32.28 -25.22 -1.85
N TYR A 127 32.94 -25.59 -2.95
CA TYR A 127 32.29 -26.21 -4.11
C TYR A 127 33.26 -27.18 -4.79
N GLU A 128 32.80 -28.40 -5.09
CA GLU A 128 33.61 -29.46 -5.74
C GLU A 128 35.00 -29.63 -5.08
N ASP A 129 35.02 -29.72 -3.75
CA ASP A 129 36.22 -29.86 -2.90
C ASP A 129 37.25 -28.71 -3.01
N CYS A 130 36.89 -27.61 -3.66
CA CYS A 130 37.68 -26.39 -3.77
C CYS A 130 37.09 -25.25 -2.91
N THR A 131 37.95 -24.52 -2.20
CA THR A 131 37.52 -23.34 -1.42
C THR A 131 37.81 -22.06 -2.20
N HIS A 132 36.75 -21.34 -2.55
CA HIS A 132 36.82 -20.06 -3.24
C HIS A 132 36.75 -18.92 -2.22
N LYS A 133 37.70 -17.97 -2.27
CA LYS A 133 37.77 -16.86 -1.31
C LYS A 133 37.52 -15.52 -1.99
N ALA A 134 36.71 -14.67 -1.36
CA ALA A 134 36.52 -13.28 -1.72
C ALA A 134 36.80 -12.38 -0.51
N THR A 135 37.34 -11.19 -0.76
CA THR A 135 37.60 -10.19 0.28
C THR A 135 36.67 -9.00 0.08
N LEU A 136 36.05 -8.51 1.14
CA LEU A 136 35.22 -7.31 1.07
C LEU A 136 36.13 -6.09 0.83
N ARG A 137 35.91 -5.39 -0.29
CA ARG A 137 36.57 -4.12 -0.65
C ARG A 137 35.58 -3.18 -1.30
N GLU A 138 35.54 -1.92 -0.86
CA GLU A 138 34.67 -0.89 -1.44
C GLU A 138 33.19 -1.32 -1.45
N GLY A 139 32.75 -2.04 -0.42
CA GLY A 139 31.39 -2.55 -0.28
C GLY A 139 31.02 -3.75 -1.16
N CYS A 140 31.97 -4.35 -1.88
CA CYS A 140 31.74 -5.52 -2.74
C CYS A 140 32.74 -6.65 -2.46
N LEU A 141 32.31 -7.90 -2.70
CA LEU A 141 33.18 -9.08 -2.62
C LEU A 141 34.09 -9.13 -3.83
N CYS A 142 35.39 -8.97 -3.60
CA CYS A 142 36.40 -8.96 -4.64
C CYS A 142 37.16 -10.29 -4.65
N THR A 143 37.29 -10.88 -5.83
CA THR A 143 38.20 -11.99 -6.13
C THR A 143 39.22 -11.55 -7.18
N LYS A 144 40.11 -12.45 -7.61
CA LYS A 144 40.98 -12.20 -8.78
C LYS A 144 40.18 -12.10 -10.09
N ASP A 145 38.97 -12.63 -10.11
CA ASP A 145 38.17 -12.86 -11.31
C ASP A 145 36.95 -11.92 -11.44
N GLY A 146 36.67 -11.10 -10.41
CA GLY A 146 35.56 -10.15 -10.47
C GLY A 146 35.20 -9.47 -9.14
N LYS A 147 34.23 -8.57 -9.22
CA LYS A 147 33.57 -7.90 -8.08
C LYS A 147 32.12 -8.36 -8.02
N TYR A 148 31.62 -8.71 -6.82
CA TYR A 148 30.28 -9.22 -6.59
C TYR A 148 29.58 -8.42 -5.49
N HIS A 149 28.34 -7.99 -5.73
CA HIS A 149 27.54 -7.16 -4.83
C HIS A 149 26.59 -7.98 -3.95
N SER A 150 26.59 -9.31 -4.09
CA SER A 150 25.81 -10.21 -3.24
C SER A 150 26.45 -11.61 -3.12
N PHE A 151 26.07 -12.36 -2.09
CA PHE A 151 26.42 -13.78 -1.98
C PHE A 151 25.88 -14.60 -3.17
N THR A 152 24.71 -14.25 -3.69
CA THR A 152 24.10 -14.91 -4.85
C THR A 152 24.95 -14.73 -6.11
N GLU A 153 25.46 -13.52 -6.36
CA GLU A 153 26.38 -13.25 -7.48
C GLU A 153 27.68 -14.02 -7.33
N PHE A 154 28.25 -14.02 -6.12
CA PHE A 154 29.48 -14.76 -5.82
C PHE A 154 29.31 -16.27 -6.02
N ILE A 155 28.24 -16.86 -5.47
CA ILE A 155 27.92 -18.29 -5.64
C ILE A 155 27.66 -18.62 -7.12
N ARG A 156 26.89 -17.78 -7.82
CA ARG A 156 26.60 -17.95 -9.26
C ARG A 156 27.89 -17.96 -10.08
N ALA A 157 28.82 -17.06 -9.79
CA ALA A 157 30.10 -16.98 -10.48
C ALA A 157 30.97 -18.22 -10.22
N VAL A 158 31.06 -18.67 -8.96
CA VAL A 158 31.84 -19.87 -8.61
C VAL A 158 31.26 -21.13 -9.24
N ARG A 159 29.93 -21.28 -9.21
CA ARG A 159 29.23 -22.45 -9.76
C ARG A 159 29.04 -22.42 -11.28
N LYS A 160 29.39 -21.31 -11.94
CA LYS A 160 29.20 -21.08 -13.38
C LYS A 160 27.76 -21.33 -13.84
N LEU A 161 26.78 -20.92 -13.04
CA LEU A 161 25.36 -21.11 -13.36
C LEU A 161 24.95 -20.21 -14.53
N LYS A 162 24.05 -20.71 -15.38
CA LYS A 162 23.48 -19.93 -16.49
C LYS A 162 22.55 -18.83 -15.96
N LEU A 163 22.33 -17.78 -16.75
CA LEU A 163 21.52 -16.61 -16.34
C LEU A 163 20.08 -16.97 -15.91
N LYS A 164 19.54 -18.09 -16.39
CA LYS A 164 18.20 -18.61 -16.06
C LYS A 164 18.17 -19.61 -14.89
N GLU A 165 19.32 -20.06 -14.38
CA GLU A 165 19.41 -20.99 -13.25
C GLU A 165 19.39 -20.21 -11.91
N LYS A 166 18.44 -20.56 -11.03
CA LYS A 166 18.30 -19.99 -9.69
C LYS A 166 19.33 -20.63 -8.73
N VAL A 167 19.97 -19.82 -7.89
CA VAL A 167 20.79 -20.31 -6.76
C VAL A 167 19.83 -20.86 -5.72
N ARG A 168 20.03 -22.12 -5.30
CA ARG A 168 19.16 -22.81 -4.33
C ARG A 168 19.53 -22.41 -2.89
N PRO A 169 18.57 -22.45 -1.95
CA PRO A 169 18.81 -22.17 -0.53
C PRO A 169 19.96 -23.00 0.07
N ASN A 170 20.03 -24.29 -0.26
CA ASN A 170 21.09 -25.20 0.21
C ASN A 170 22.50 -24.80 -0.26
N ASP A 171 22.61 -24.03 -1.35
CA ASP A 171 23.91 -23.60 -1.82
C ASP A 171 24.55 -22.60 -0.83
N PHE A 172 23.77 -21.85 -0.06
CA PHE A 172 24.30 -20.93 0.94
C PHE A 172 24.97 -21.63 2.13
N HIS A 173 24.63 -22.90 2.41
CA HIS A 173 25.19 -23.66 3.53
C HIS A 173 26.71 -23.86 3.44
N ASN A 174 27.26 -23.77 2.23
CA ASN A 174 28.69 -23.92 1.97
C ASN A 174 29.49 -22.61 2.14
N LEU A 175 28.82 -21.51 2.53
CA LEU A 175 29.49 -20.26 2.84
C LEU A 175 30.13 -20.30 4.24
N LYS A 176 31.29 -19.65 4.35
CA LYS A 176 31.89 -19.25 5.62
C LYS A 176 32.24 -17.76 5.58
N ILE A 177 32.00 -17.07 6.69
CA ILE A 177 32.34 -15.65 6.86
C ILE A 177 33.32 -15.55 8.02
N ASN A 178 34.53 -15.08 7.76
CA ASN A 178 35.60 -15.01 8.77
C ASN A 178 35.82 -16.34 9.51
N GLY A 179 35.72 -17.45 8.77
CA GLY A 179 35.84 -18.81 9.31
C GLY A 179 34.58 -19.35 10.02
N MET A 180 33.58 -18.51 10.31
CA MET A 180 32.29 -18.95 10.85
C MET A 180 31.47 -19.62 9.75
N THR A 181 30.93 -20.79 10.03
CA THR A 181 29.99 -21.51 9.16
C THR A 181 28.69 -20.73 8.99
N TYR A 182 27.96 -21.03 7.92
CA TYR A 182 26.60 -20.55 7.69
C TYR A 182 25.72 -20.61 8.95
N TRP A 183 25.77 -21.73 9.69
CA TRP A 183 24.97 -21.92 10.89
C TRP A 183 25.43 -21.03 12.04
N GLU A 184 26.73 -20.89 12.29
CA GLU A 184 27.27 -20.02 13.34
C GLU A 184 26.97 -18.54 13.09
N VAL A 185 27.02 -18.10 11.83
CA VAL A 185 26.61 -16.74 11.44
C VAL A 185 25.12 -16.55 11.70
N ARG A 186 24.29 -17.53 11.33
CA ARG A 186 22.84 -17.52 11.59
C ARG A 186 22.52 -17.49 13.09
N GLU A 187 23.26 -18.22 13.91
CA GLU A 187 23.12 -18.19 15.37
C GLU A 187 23.46 -16.83 15.96
N LYS A 188 24.56 -16.22 15.51
CA LYS A 188 24.93 -14.87 15.96
C LYS A 188 23.90 -13.83 15.54
N LEU A 189 23.43 -13.91 14.30
CA LEU A 189 22.34 -13.08 13.82
C LEU A 189 21.10 -13.28 14.70
N TYR A 190 20.72 -14.51 15.00
CA TYR A 190 19.56 -14.81 15.83
C TYR A 190 19.68 -14.23 17.24
N LYS A 191 20.84 -14.37 17.91
CA LYS A 191 21.07 -13.76 19.23
C LYS A 191 21.03 -12.23 19.16
N LEU A 192 21.70 -11.63 18.18
CA LEU A 192 21.67 -10.18 17.96
C LEU A 192 20.25 -9.65 17.68
N TYR A 193 19.42 -10.44 17.00
CA TYR A 193 18.08 -10.04 16.55
C TYR A 193 16.98 -10.27 17.60
N PHE A 194 17.15 -11.20 18.54
CA PHE A 194 16.11 -11.59 19.49
C PHE A 194 16.46 -11.40 20.97
N ASP A 195 17.74 -11.31 21.37
CA ASP A 195 18.10 -11.06 22.79
C ASP A 195 18.03 -9.58 23.16
N GLN A 196 17.96 -8.64 22.21
CA GLN A 196 17.75 -7.20 22.50
C GLN A 196 16.30 -6.86 22.89
N SER A 197 15.41 -7.85 23.03
CA SER A 197 13.97 -7.63 23.28
C SER A 197 13.50 -7.98 24.70
N GLU A 198 14.39 -8.37 25.63
CA GLU A 198 14.01 -8.81 26.98
C GLU A 198 14.57 -7.96 28.15
N GLU A 199 15.18 -6.79 27.93
CA GLU A 199 15.79 -5.99 29.03
C GLU A 199 15.19 -4.61 29.35
N GLU A 200 14.03 -4.21 28.80
CA GLU A 200 13.39 -2.95 29.22
C GLU A 200 11.89 -3.13 29.54
N ASP A 201 11.60 -3.91 30.58
CA ASP A 201 10.31 -3.88 31.27
C ASP A 201 10.54 -4.01 32.80
N GLU A 202 11.18 -2.98 33.40
CA GLU A 202 11.11 -2.77 34.85
C GLU A 202 10.34 -1.47 35.17
N GLU A 203 9.18 -1.69 35.80
CA GLU A 203 8.35 -0.82 36.62
C GLU A 203 8.64 0.69 36.65
N ILE A 204 7.74 1.49 36.06
CA ILE A 204 7.49 2.87 36.53
C ILE A 204 6.10 2.93 37.17
N VAL A 205 6.13 3.01 38.50
CA VAL A 205 4.98 3.19 39.39
C VAL A 205 4.40 4.61 39.23
N ASP A 206 3.07 4.64 39.17
CA ASP A 206 2.20 5.83 39.15
C ASP A 206 2.53 6.80 40.31
N SER A 207 2.82 8.07 39.99
CA SER A 207 2.46 9.19 40.85
C SER A 207 2.39 10.51 40.06
N ILE A 208 1.16 10.95 39.80
CA ILE A 208 0.85 12.30 39.32
C ILE A 208 0.92 13.26 40.52
N SER A 209 1.67 14.35 40.40
CA SER A 209 1.18 15.72 40.61
C SER A 209 2.33 16.74 40.65
N SER A 210 2.40 17.59 39.63
CA SER A 210 2.67 19.02 39.85
C SER A 210 2.21 19.80 38.63
N GLU A 211 1.36 20.79 38.90
CA GLU A 211 0.98 21.84 37.96
C GLU A 211 2.22 22.67 37.62
N GLY A 212 2.79 22.44 36.44
CA GLY A 212 3.84 23.28 35.86
C GLY A 212 3.31 23.95 34.60
N LYS A 213 3.07 25.27 34.66
CA LYS A 213 2.87 26.09 33.45
C LYS A 213 4.09 25.92 32.54
N LEU A 214 3.87 25.50 31.30
CA LEU A 214 4.91 25.49 30.28
C LEU A 214 5.08 26.93 29.77
N GLU A 215 6.19 27.58 30.16
CA GLU A 215 6.60 28.88 29.65
C GLU A 215 7.04 28.80 28.17
N ASP A 216 6.88 29.92 27.47
CA ASP A 216 7.19 30.13 26.04
C ASP A 216 8.60 29.64 25.65
N LEU A 217 8.68 28.85 24.57
CA LEU A 217 9.95 28.34 24.04
C LEU A 217 10.86 29.49 23.53
N PRO A 218 12.16 29.51 23.87
CA PRO A 218 13.08 30.51 23.35
C PRO A 218 13.42 30.27 21.87
N ASN A 219 13.37 31.36 21.09
CA ASN A 219 13.80 31.49 19.69
C ASN A 219 15.35 31.47 19.54
N THR A 220 16.03 30.49 20.12
CA THR A 220 17.44 30.24 19.82
C THR A 220 17.53 29.35 18.58
N ILE A 221 18.05 29.91 17.49
CA ILE A 221 18.39 29.16 16.27
C ILE A 221 19.54 28.21 16.62
N GLU A 222 19.22 26.99 17.06
CA GLU A 222 20.19 25.89 17.10
C GLU A 222 20.70 25.67 15.68
N THR A 223 22.00 25.89 15.49
CA THR A 223 22.71 25.61 14.24
C THR A 223 22.68 24.12 14.00
N VAL A 224 21.75 23.69 13.14
CA VAL A 224 21.74 22.35 12.59
C VAL A 224 23.05 22.17 11.82
N PRO A 225 23.92 21.22 12.20
CA PRO A 225 25.11 20.94 11.41
C PRO A 225 24.60 20.48 10.04
N TRP A 226 24.92 21.23 8.99
CA TRP A 226 24.61 20.92 7.60
C TRP A 226 25.92 20.83 6.85
N ASN A 227 26.18 19.70 6.19
CA ASN A 227 27.40 19.50 5.41
C ASN A 227 27.09 18.82 4.08
N LYS A 228 28.10 18.83 3.20
CA LYS A 228 27.97 18.30 1.84
C LYS A 228 27.68 16.79 1.80
N ASP A 229 28.15 16.04 2.79
CA ASP A 229 27.94 14.60 2.87
C ASP A 229 26.49 14.25 3.25
N LEU A 230 25.93 14.97 4.22
CA LEU A 230 24.51 14.91 4.56
C LEU A 230 23.64 15.30 3.36
N GLU A 231 23.99 16.40 2.68
CA GLU A 231 23.27 16.86 1.49
C GLU A 231 23.26 15.81 0.38
N ASN A 232 24.43 15.26 0.03
CA ASN A 232 24.56 14.19 -0.96
C ASN A 232 23.77 12.93 -0.56
N ARG A 233 23.78 12.58 0.73
CA ARG A 233 23.03 11.42 1.21
C ARG A 233 21.54 11.64 1.10
N LEU A 234 21.04 12.82 1.45
CA LEU A 234 19.63 13.16 1.28
C LEU A 234 19.22 13.16 -0.19
N CYS A 235 20.05 13.66 -1.13
CA CYS A 235 19.81 13.53 -2.57
C CYS A 235 19.58 12.06 -2.97
N GLN A 236 20.46 11.16 -2.51
CA GLN A 236 20.36 9.73 -2.83
C GLN A 236 19.08 9.11 -2.28
N LEU A 237 18.68 9.50 -1.07
CA LEU A 237 17.46 9.01 -0.44
C LEU A 237 16.20 9.55 -1.13
N TYR A 238 16.22 10.79 -1.62
CA TYR A 238 15.10 11.38 -2.36
C TYR A 238 14.77 10.65 -3.67
N VAL A 239 15.75 9.99 -4.29
CA VAL A 239 15.58 9.26 -5.56
C VAL A 239 15.09 7.82 -5.35
N ARG A 240 15.04 7.35 -4.10
CA ARG A 240 14.63 5.98 -3.78
C ARG A 240 13.11 5.82 -3.81
N ASP A 241 12.64 4.83 -4.58
CA ASP A 241 11.21 4.50 -4.69
C ASP A 241 10.57 4.04 -3.36
N ASP A 242 11.38 3.55 -2.42
CA ASP A 242 10.92 3.12 -1.10
C ASP A 242 10.81 4.27 -0.09
N VAL A 243 11.35 5.47 -0.39
CA VAL A 243 11.30 6.62 0.52
C VAL A 243 10.02 7.42 0.32
N VAL A 244 9.24 7.59 1.39
CA VAL A 244 7.92 8.24 1.37
C VAL A 244 7.97 9.68 1.83
N ASP A 245 8.87 9.98 2.75
CA ASP A 245 8.97 11.28 3.40
C ASP A 245 10.36 11.45 4.03
N ILE A 246 10.87 12.67 4.04
CA ILE A 246 12.14 13.04 4.70
C ILE A 246 11.89 14.34 5.45
N PHE A 247 12.18 14.39 6.74
CA PHE A 247 11.90 15.55 7.56
C PHE A 247 12.82 15.74 8.77
N TRP A 248 12.91 16.98 9.27
CA TRP A 248 13.49 17.25 10.59
C TRP A 248 12.46 17.01 11.69
N GLY A 249 12.83 16.17 12.66
CA GLY A 249 11.98 15.85 13.79
C GLY A 249 12.77 15.87 15.10
N ARG A 250 12.03 15.89 16.20
CA ARG A 250 12.54 15.54 17.53
C ARG A 250 11.56 14.60 18.22
N SER A 251 12.08 13.61 18.93
CA SER A 251 11.25 12.68 19.68
C SER A 251 10.64 13.38 20.89
N ILE A 252 9.31 13.43 20.97
CA ILE A 252 8.59 13.93 22.16
C ILE A 252 8.41 12.86 23.23
N LEU A 253 8.63 11.59 22.88
CA LEU A 253 8.52 10.46 23.81
C LEU A 253 9.77 10.34 24.70
N THR A 254 10.95 10.60 24.13
CA THR A 254 12.23 10.52 24.84
C THR A 254 12.66 11.85 25.47
N GLY A 255 11.90 12.93 25.25
CA GLY A 255 12.22 14.27 25.76
C GLY A 255 13.46 14.90 25.08
N GLU A 256 13.90 14.36 23.94
CA GLU A 256 15.04 14.88 23.19
C GLU A 256 14.78 16.30 22.68
N THR A 257 15.72 17.20 22.95
CA THR A 257 15.64 18.59 22.48
C THR A 257 16.26 18.78 21.11
N THR A 258 17.14 17.85 20.68
CA THR A 258 17.92 17.93 19.44
C THR A 258 17.09 17.56 18.21
N TRP A 259 17.23 18.34 17.14
CA TRP A 259 16.65 18.05 15.85
C TRP A 259 17.49 17.03 15.06
N SER A 260 16.86 15.95 14.63
CA SER A 260 17.46 14.92 13.77
C SER A 260 16.71 14.78 12.45
N VAL A 261 17.36 14.20 11.44
CA VAL A 261 16.69 13.86 10.17
C VAL A 261 16.01 12.51 10.31
N TYR A 262 14.76 12.44 9.88
CA TYR A 262 13.97 11.22 9.80
C TYR A 262 13.61 10.93 8.35
N VAL A 263 13.73 9.68 7.96
CA VAL A 263 13.42 9.15 6.63
C VAL A 263 12.37 8.05 6.80
N VAL A 264 11.21 8.26 6.20
CA VAL A 264 10.11 7.31 6.22
C VAL A 264 10.22 6.41 5.00
N THR A 265 10.16 5.10 5.18
CA THR A 265 10.31 4.12 4.10
C THR A 265 9.12 3.15 4.02
N ARG A 266 8.82 2.63 2.83
CA ARG A 266 7.88 1.51 2.61
C ARG A 266 8.63 0.21 2.48
N ASN A 267 8.03 -0.88 2.94
CA ASN A 267 8.46 -2.25 2.62
C ASN A 267 9.91 -2.64 3.01
N LEU A 268 10.67 -1.79 3.70
CA LEU A 268 11.89 -2.23 4.38
C LEU A 268 11.46 -3.02 5.62
N SER A 269 12.16 -4.13 5.87
CA SER A 269 12.02 -4.93 7.10
C SER A 269 11.76 -3.99 8.28
N LEU A 270 10.61 -4.16 8.95
CA LEU A 270 9.92 -3.30 9.94
C LEU A 270 10.77 -2.79 11.13
N CYS A 271 12.00 -2.43 10.87
CA CYS A 271 13.09 -2.15 11.77
C CYS A 271 13.47 -0.70 11.58
N GLU A 272 13.47 0.03 12.69
CA GLU A 272 14.13 1.32 12.72
C GLU A 272 15.64 1.09 12.75
N TYR A 273 16.36 1.95 12.04
CA TYR A 273 17.80 1.99 12.16
C TYR A 273 18.29 3.42 12.05
N LYS A 274 19.50 3.64 12.56
CA LYS A 274 20.18 4.92 12.54
C LYS A 274 21.40 4.80 11.62
N GLU A 275 21.59 5.79 10.76
CA GLU A 275 22.76 5.90 9.91
C GLU A 275 23.52 7.16 10.32
N GLU A 276 24.76 7.01 10.78
CA GLU A 276 25.65 8.14 11.03
C GLU A 276 26.32 8.53 9.71
N VAL A 277 26.01 9.74 9.23
CA VAL A 277 26.55 10.23 7.95
C VAL A 277 27.91 10.89 8.17
N THR A 278 28.05 11.65 9.26
CA THR A 278 29.31 12.20 9.77
C THR A 278 29.21 12.30 11.30
N VAL A 279 30.34 12.53 11.98
CA VAL A 279 30.42 12.60 13.45
C VAL A 279 29.34 13.52 14.03
N GLY A 280 28.38 12.94 14.75
CA GLY A 280 27.30 13.67 15.41
C GLY A 280 26.07 14.02 14.54
N GLN A 281 26.01 13.52 13.30
CA GLN A 281 24.85 13.64 12.41
C GLN A 281 24.25 12.28 12.10
N VAL A 282 23.03 12.05 12.58
CA VAL A 282 22.32 10.78 12.43
C VAL A 282 21.05 10.97 11.62
N ILE A 283 20.86 10.09 10.63
CA ILE A 283 19.59 9.91 9.91
C ILE A 283 18.86 8.71 10.54
N HIS A 284 17.63 8.93 10.96
CA HIS A 284 16.75 7.90 11.50
C HIS A 284 15.85 7.37 10.39
N PHE A 285 15.88 6.07 10.14
CA PHE A 285 14.99 5.42 9.20
C PHE A 285 13.84 4.78 9.95
N ILE A 286 12.61 5.09 9.55
CA ILE A 286 11.38 4.60 10.19
C ILE A 286 10.48 3.98 9.12
N PRO A 287 10.01 2.73 9.29
CA PRO A 287 9.02 2.16 8.38
C PRO A 287 7.68 2.90 8.53
N GLU A 288 7.07 3.29 7.41
CA GLU A 288 5.71 3.88 7.37
C GLU A 288 4.72 2.95 8.08
N GLU A 289 4.94 1.63 8.02
CA GLU A 289 4.04 0.66 8.59
C GLU A 289 4.22 0.36 10.09
N LYS A 290 5.26 0.88 10.75
CA LYS A 290 5.62 0.50 12.13
C LYS A 290 4.48 0.70 13.14
N GLY A 291 3.82 1.85 13.09
CA GLY A 291 2.73 2.23 13.99
C GLY A 291 1.50 1.31 13.93
N PHE A 292 1.39 0.51 12.86
CA PHE A 292 0.29 -0.41 12.63
C PHE A 292 0.47 -1.77 13.32
N PHE A 293 1.70 -2.24 13.48
CA PHE A 293 1.97 -3.59 13.99
C PHE A 293 1.74 -3.77 15.49
N ASN A 294 1.77 -2.69 16.26
CA ASN A 294 1.66 -2.71 17.73
C ASN A 294 0.27 -2.30 18.26
N ALA A 295 -0.72 -2.08 17.38
CA ALA A 295 -2.08 -1.76 17.82
C ALA A 295 -2.78 -3.03 18.33
N GLU A 296 -2.93 -3.17 19.66
CA GLU A 296 -3.54 -4.31 20.36
C GLU A 296 -5.04 -4.57 20.06
N ILE A 297 -5.62 -4.00 19.00
CA ILE A 297 -7.02 -4.23 18.63
C ILE A 297 -7.09 -5.25 17.49
N PRO A 298 -7.35 -6.55 17.74
CA PRO A 298 -7.71 -7.46 16.68
C PRO A 298 -9.02 -6.97 16.01
N PRO A 299 -9.19 -7.11 14.69
CA PRO A 299 -10.49 -6.92 14.07
C PRO A 299 -11.50 -7.84 14.77
N GLN A 300 -12.58 -7.27 15.29
CA GLN A 300 -13.71 -8.08 15.77
C GLN A 300 -14.40 -8.65 14.52
N SER A 301 -13.89 -9.79 14.02
CA SER A 301 -14.35 -10.50 12.82
C SER A 301 -14.10 -9.76 11.49
N ALA A 302 -13.75 -10.52 10.44
CA ALA A 302 -13.64 -10.08 9.05
C ALA A 302 -14.95 -9.55 8.44
N HIS A 303 -16.00 -9.38 9.25
CA HIS A 303 -17.32 -8.90 8.85
C HIS A 303 -17.67 -7.50 9.41
N VAL A 304 -16.84 -6.92 10.27
CA VAL A 304 -17.11 -5.63 10.91
C VAL A 304 -15.85 -4.75 10.86
N PRO A 305 -15.74 -3.84 9.88
CA PRO A 305 -14.46 -3.22 9.56
C PRO A 305 -14.18 -1.93 10.33
N LEU A 306 -15.24 -1.25 10.74
CA LEU A 306 -15.25 -0.11 11.63
C LEU A 306 -16.53 -0.21 12.46
N SER A 307 -16.60 -1.12 13.43
CA SER A 307 -17.53 -0.85 14.53
C SER A 307 -16.91 0.26 15.36
N THR A 308 -17.24 1.50 14.99
CA THR A 308 -17.57 2.45 16.04
C THR A 308 -18.54 1.69 16.95
N TRP A 309 -18.20 1.49 18.22
CA TRP A 309 -18.96 0.63 19.15
C TRP A 309 -20.47 0.95 19.14
N LYS A 310 -20.82 2.17 18.68
CA LYS A 310 -22.14 2.72 18.40
C LYS A 310 -22.05 3.64 17.17
N LYS A 311 -23.16 3.89 16.48
CA LYS A 311 -23.29 4.92 15.41
C LYS A 311 -22.64 6.24 15.84
N VAL A 312 -21.86 6.88 14.97
CA VAL A 312 -21.27 8.19 15.26
C VAL A 312 -22.39 9.22 15.46
N PRO A 313 -22.40 9.99 16.57
CA PRO A 313 -23.46 10.96 16.82
C PRO A 313 -23.55 12.02 15.71
N ARG A 314 -24.77 12.35 15.29
CA ARG A 314 -25.00 13.36 14.24
C ARG A 314 -24.44 14.73 14.62
N ASP A 315 -24.49 15.10 15.89
CA ASP A 315 -23.92 16.37 16.36
C ASP A 315 -22.40 16.43 16.17
N LEU A 316 -21.70 15.31 16.34
CA LEU A 316 -20.26 15.23 16.04
C LEU A 316 -19.98 15.35 14.54
N GLN A 317 -20.80 14.73 13.69
CA GLN A 317 -20.66 14.85 12.24
C GLN A 317 -20.87 16.30 11.77
N LYS A 318 -21.87 16.99 12.33
CA LYS A 318 -22.11 18.42 12.08
C LYS A 318 -20.96 19.30 12.57
N ALA A 319 -20.47 19.04 13.79
CA ALA A 319 -19.34 19.78 14.33
C ALA A 319 -18.06 19.57 13.53
N PHE A 320 -17.82 18.35 13.03
CA PHE A 320 -16.69 18.08 12.14
C PHE A 320 -16.85 18.78 10.79
N ASP A 321 -18.06 18.79 10.22
CA ASP A 321 -18.34 19.51 8.97
C ASP A 321 -18.11 21.03 9.10
N GLU A 322 -18.48 21.60 10.25
CA GLU A 322 -18.16 22.98 10.62
C GLU A 322 -16.64 23.18 10.80
N ALA A 323 -15.98 22.26 11.52
CA ALA A 323 -14.55 22.29 11.75
C ALA A 323 -13.77 22.34 10.43
N LEU A 324 -14.15 21.53 9.42
CA LEU A 324 -13.50 21.54 8.10
C LEU A 324 -13.47 22.91 7.44
N ASN A 325 -14.49 23.74 7.66
CA ASN A 325 -14.58 25.09 7.10
C ASN A 325 -13.85 26.13 7.94
N ASN A 326 -13.76 25.92 9.27
CA ASN A 326 -13.31 26.94 10.22
C ASN A 326 -11.96 26.63 10.88
N GLU A 327 -11.85 25.51 11.60
CA GLU A 327 -10.68 25.16 12.43
C GLU A 327 -9.68 24.26 11.71
N LEU A 328 -10.16 23.37 10.83
CA LEU A 328 -9.41 22.34 10.12
C LEU A 328 -9.13 22.71 8.66
N GLY A 329 -9.18 24.00 8.34
CA GLY A 329 -8.91 24.53 7.00
C GLY A 329 -7.42 24.48 6.59
N PRO A 330 -7.05 25.11 5.46
CA PRO A 330 -5.67 25.11 4.95
C PRO A 330 -4.61 25.54 5.97
N PRO A 331 -4.80 26.61 6.79
CA PRO A 331 -3.79 27.02 7.77
C PRO A 331 -3.46 25.93 8.79
N PHE A 332 -4.47 25.20 9.27
CA PHE A 332 -4.29 24.09 10.21
C PHE A 332 -3.54 22.93 9.54
N ARG A 333 -3.91 22.56 8.32
CA ARG A 333 -3.29 21.46 7.58
C ARG A 333 -1.83 21.77 7.24
N GLU A 334 -1.53 23.04 6.92
CA GLU A 334 -0.17 23.51 6.67
C GLU A 334 0.69 23.53 7.94
N ALA A 335 0.10 23.88 9.09
CA ALA A 335 0.77 23.85 10.39
C ALA A 335 1.03 22.43 10.91
N HIS A 336 0.38 21.40 10.35
CA HIS A 336 0.48 20.01 10.81
C HIS A 336 0.77 19.05 9.64
N TYR A 337 1.94 19.17 8.99
CA TYR A 337 2.25 18.39 7.78
C TYR A 337 2.41 16.87 8.00
N ASN A 338 2.43 16.39 9.24
CA ASN A 338 2.37 14.98 9.58
C ASN A 338 0.95 14.39 9.41
N LEU A 339 -0.07 15.26 9.29
CA LEU A 339 -1.47 14.89 9.15
C LEU A 339 -1.78 14.35 7.75
N VAL A 340 -2.42 13.19 7.67
CA VAL A 340 -2.72 12.47 6.41
C VAL A 340 -4.21 12.25 6.18
N GLY A 341 -5.03 12.50 7.19
CA GLY A 341 -6.48 12.35 7.12
C GLY A 341 -7.13 12.82 8.40
N MET A 342 -8.44 13.01 8.34
CA MET A 342 -9.27 13.39 9.48
C MET A 342 -10.63 12.69 9.35
N SER A 343 -11.18 12.22 10.47
CA SER A 343 -12.52 11.63 10.50
C SER A 343 -13.22 11.87 11.84
N THR A 344 -14.47 11.43 11.91
CA THR A 344 -15.22 11.30 13.16
C THR A 344 -15.19 9.86 13.68
N GLY A 345 -15.05 9.69 14.99
CA GLY A 345 -15.08 8.37 15.62
C GLY A 345 -15.20 8.44 17.13
N TYR A 346 -14.57 7.48 17.81
CA TYR A 346 -14.54 7.40 19.27
C TYR A 346 -13.10 7.39 19.76
N LYS A 347 -12.83 8.12 20.84
CA LYS A 347 -11.49 8.26 21.41
C LYS A 347 -10.94 6.92 21.86
N ARG A 348 -9.64 6.69 21.61
CA ARG A 348 -8.90 5.52 22.10
C ARG A 348 -7.98 5.91 23.25
N THR A 349 -7.87 5.05 24.25
CA THR A 349 -6.95 5.21 25.38
C THR A 349 -6.34 3.87 25.74
N LYS A 350 -5.00 3.78 25.86
CA LYS A 350 -4.28 2.53 26.14
C LYS A 350 -4.74 1.37 25.23
N GLY A 351 -4.79 1.64 23.92
CA GLY A 351 -5.21 0.65 22.92
C GLY A 351 -6.70 0.29 22.92
N LYS A 352 -7.55 0.86 23.79
CA LYS A 352 -8.98 0.50 23.88
C LYS A 352 -9.89 1.66 23.46
N PHE A 353 -10.98 1.32 22.76
CA PHE A 353 -12.05 2.29 22.47
C PHE A 353 -12.73 2.75 23.75
N THR A 354 -13.05 4.04 23.80
CA THR A 354 -13.89 4.64 24.84
C THR A 354 -15.26 4.97 24.26
N GLU A 355 -16.24 5.26 25.12
CA GLU A 355 -17.56 5.73 24.67
C GLU A 355 -17.59 7.23 24.33
N LYS A 356 -16.44 7.92 24.35
CA LYS A 356 -16.37 9.37 24.10
C LYS A 356 -16.24 9.63 22.60
N PRO A 357 -17.23 10.29 21.95
CA PRO A 357 -17.12 10.72 20.55
C PRO A 357 -15.96 11.71 20.39
N ALA A 358 -15.20 11.58 19.30
CA ALA A 358 -13.99 12.35 19.08
C ALA A 358 -13.75 12.65 17.59
N ILE A 359 -13.04 13.75 17.35
CA ILE A 359 -12.43 14.02 16.04
C ILE A 359 -11.10 13.28 15.99
N ILE A 360 -10.94 12.43 14.98
CA ILE A 360 -9.77 11.58 14.79
C ILE A 360 -8.86 12.25 13.78
N LEU A 361 -7.65 12.57 14.19
CA LEU A 361 -6.59 13.09 13.34
C LEU A 361 -5.65 11.94 12.99
N TYR A 362 -5.50 11.67 11.69
CA TYR A 362 -4.63 10.62 11.22
C TYR A 362 -3.27 11.19 10.85
N VAL A 363 -2.20 10.60 11.36
CA VAL A 363 -0.83 11.05 11.14
C VAL A 363 0.03 9.96 10.54
N ARG A 364 1.12 10.29 9.84
CA ARG A 364 2.07 9.28 9.37
C ARG A 364 2.79 8.58 10.51
N GLN A 365 3.26 9.36 11.50
CA GLN A 365 3.94 8.85 12.69
C GLN A 365 3.52 9.58 13.96
N LYS A 366 3.44 8.86 15.08
CA LYS A 366 3.30 9.42 16.42
C LYS A 366 4.66 9.61 17.08
N GLY A 367 4.68 10.44 18.12
CA GLY A 367 5.84 10.55 19.01
C GLY A 367 7.02 11.37 18.47
N ILE A 368 6.93 11.89 17.25
CA ILE A 368 7.97 12.76 16.67
C ILE A 368 7.34 14.11 16.33
N LEU A 369 7.77 15.16 17.02
CA LEU A 369 7.39 16.52 16.66
C LEU A 369 8.23 16.96 15.48
N ARG A 370 7.51 17.26 14.41
CA ARG A 370 8.05 17.72 13.15
C ARG A 370 8.43 19.21 13.23
N ARG A 371 9.56 19.62 12.65
CA ARG A 371 10.05 21.00 12.76
C ARG A 371 9.05 21.96 12.11
N GLY A 372 8.76 23.09 12.77
CA GLY A 372 7.74 24.03 12.31
C GLY A 372 6.29 23.59 12.53
N CYS A 373 6.03 22.41 13.12
CA CYS A 373 4.69 22.02 13.56
C CYS A 373 4.46 22.38 15.03
N SER A 374 3.19 22.63 15.36
CA SER A 374 2.69 22.63 16.73
C SER A 374 2.15 21.25 17.13
N LEU A 375 1.94 21.05 18.43
CA LEU A 375 1.12 19.94 18.92
C LEU A 375 -0.34 20.15 18.50
N PHE A 376 -1.06 19.05 18.28
CA PHE A 376 -2.50 19.12 18.03
C PHE A 376 -3.24 19.64 19.27
N PRO A 377 -4.33 20.41 19.08
CA PRO A 377 -5.16 20.84 20.19
C PRO A 377 -5.87 19.64 20.84
N ASP A 378 -6.13 19.72 22.14
CA ASP A 378 -6.86 18.67 22.86
C ASP A 378 -8.32 18.55 22.45
N LYS A 379 -8.88 19.63 21.87
CA LYS A 379 -10.26 19.72 21.39
C LYS A 379 -10.37 20.51 20.09
N ILE A 380 -11.32 20.11 19.25
CA ILE A 380 -11.74 20.82 18.02
C ILE A 380 -13.27 20.92 18.07
N CYS A 381 -13.83 22.11 17.85
CA CYS A 381 -15.27 22.37 18.01
C CYS A 381 -15.87 21.81 19.33
N GLY A 382 -15.09 21.87 20.43
CA GLY A 382 -15.48 21.35 21.74
C GLY A 382 -15.40 19.82 21.92
N TYR A 383 -15.18 19.06 20.86
CA TYR A 383 -14.99 17.60 20.91
C TYR A 383 -13.53 17.23 21.17
N PRO A 384 -13.25 16.17 21.94
CA PRO A 384 -11.89 15.72 22.16
C PRO A 384 -11.23 15.26 20.85
N VAL A 385 -9.93 15.50 20.75
CA VAL A 385 -9.09 14.98 19.67
C VAL A 385 -8.52 13.62 20.06
N ASP A 386 -8.47 12.72 19.08
CA ASP A 386 -7.71 11.48 19.12
C ASP A 386 -6.74 11.45 17.93
N VAL A 387 -5.52 10.96 18.14
CA VAL A 387 -4.49 10.90 17.10
C VAL A 387 -4.22 9.44 16.79
N VAL A 388 -4.28 9.06 15.52
CA VAL A 388 -4.12 7.67 15.06
C VAL A 388 -3.11 7.64 13.92
N GLU A 389 -2.22 6.66 13.87
CA GLU A 389 -1.34 6.54 12.71
C GLU A 389 -2.12 5.99 11.51
N ALA A 390 -1.84 6.50 10.31
CA ALA A 390 -2.35 5.99 9.04
C ALA A 390 -1.38 6.30 7.90
N CYS A 391 -1.43 5.52 6.83
CA CYS A 391 -0.73 5.86 5.59
C CYS A 391 -1.52 6.92 4.83
N VAL A 392 -0.80 7.73 4.05
CA VAL A 392 -1.43 8.55 3.00
C VAL A 392 -2.13 7.65 2.00
N ALA A 393 -3.27 8.12 1.50
CA ALA A 393 -4.02 7.35 0.54
C ALA A 393 -3.24 7.20 -0.78
N THR A 394 -3.07 5.96 -1.25
CA THR A 394 -2.37 5.66 -2.51
C THR A 394 -3.30 4.95 -3.49
N PRO A 395 -3.17 5.20 -4.79
CA PRO A 395 -3.69 4.28 -5.79
C PRO A 395 -2.85 2.98 -5.71
N TYR A 396 -3.46 1.80 -5.54
CA TYR A 396 -2.74 0.51 -5.39
C TYR A 396 -3.40 -0.72 -6.07
N GLY A 397 -2.72 -1.59 -6.88
CA GLY A 397 -3.25 -2.47 -7.97
C GLY A 397 -2.99 -3.97 -8.12
N TYR A 398 -3.99 -4.74 -8.65
CA TYR A 398 -3.92 -5.94 -9.54
C TYR A 398 -5.30 -6.35 -10.11
N SER A 399 -5.40 -7.14 -11.20
CA SER A 399 -6.55 -7.13 -12.15
C SER A 399 -7.24 -8.46 -12.58
N ALA A 400 -8.48 -8.38 -13.10
CA ALA A 400 -9.41 -9.44 -13.47
C ALA A 400 -9.73 -9.42 -14.98
N SER A 401 -9.59 -10.57 -15.64
CA SER A 401 -9.43 -10.67 -17.10
C SER A 401 -10.58 -10.16 -17.97
N VAL A 402 -11.84 -10.21 -17.52
CA VAL A 402 -12.99 -9.83 -18.37
C VAL A 402 -13.09 -8.33 -18.58
N CYS A 403 -12.91 -7.53 -17.53
CA CYS A 403 -12.97 -6.07 -17.62
C CYS A 403 -11.85 -5.47 -18.49
N GLN A 404 -10.77 -6.24 -18.72
CA GLN A 404 -9.59 -5.85 -19.47
C GLN A 404 -9.66 -6.16 -20.96
N THR A 405 -10.73 -6.81 -21.42
CA THR A 405 -10.89 -7.21 -22.83
C THR A 405 -11.50 -6.11 -23.68
N TYR A 406 -11.24 -6.17 -24.99
CA TYR A 406 -11.89 -5.29 -25.96
C TYR A 406 -13.40 -5.52 -26.02
N GLN A 407 -14.15 -4.43 -25.98
CA GLN A 407 -15.60 -4.45 -26.04
C GLN A 407 -16.10 -3.61 -27.20
N LYS A 408 -16.83 -4.27 -28.10
CA LYS A 408 -17.56 -3.61 -29.18
C LYS A 408 -18.55 -2.57 -28.65
N ASN A 409 -19.33 -2.97 -27.64
CA ASN A 409 -20.22 -2.09 -26.89
C ASN A 409 -19.62 -1.92 -25.49
N VAL A 410 -19.10 -0.74 -25.21
CA VAL A 410 -18.33 -0.46 -23.99
C VAL A 410 -19.27 -0.28 -22.81
N LYS A 411 -18.99 -0.99 -21.71
CA LYS A 411 -19.82 -1.02 -20.50
C LYS A 411 -19.11 -0.38 -19.30
N LEU A 412 -19.86 -0.06 -18.27
CA LEU A 412 -19.30 0.41 -16.98
C LEU A 412 -18.39 -0.67 -16.36
N GLY A 413 -17.35 -0.25 -15.65
CA GLY A 413 -16.38 -1.17 -15.06
C GLY A 413 -15.33 -1.69 -16.04
N SER A 414 -15.32 -1.19 -17.29
CA SER A 414 -14.32 -1.58 -18.29
C SER A 414 -12.99 -0.88 -18.05
N SER A 415 -11.91 -1.57 -18.38
CA SER A 415 -10.58 -0.99 -18.46
C SER A 415 -10.54 0.16 -19.44
N ILE A 416 -9.96 1.28 -19.00
CA ILE A 416 -9.58 2.38 -19.87
C ILE A 416 -8.17 2.86 -19.52
N GLY A 417 -7.48 3.50 -20.46
CA GLY A 417 -6.19 4.12 -20.17
C GLY A 417 -5.61 4.92 -21.33
N VAL A 418 -4.46 5.54 -21.08
CA VAL A 418 -3.71 6.36 -22.04
C VAL A 418 -2.40 5.67 -22.41
N ILE A 419 -1.88 5.96 -23.61
CA ILE A 419 -0.69 5.28 -24.14
C ILE A 419 0.58 5.94 -23.61
N GLU A 420 0.84 7.22 -23.88
CA GLU A 420 2.10 7.86 -23.53
C GLU A 420 1.91 9.35 -23.19
N PRO A 421 2.78 9.94 -22.36
CA PRO A 421 3.93 9.32 -21.67
C PRO A 421 3.59 8.59 -20.36
N GLN A 422 2.37 8.70 -19.82
CA GLN A 422 2.07 8.21 -18.46
C GLN A 422 1.74 6.70 -18.36
N ARG A 423 1.29 6.04 -19.43
CA ARG A 423 0.80 4.62 -19.43
C ARG A 423 -0.13 4.30 -18.25
N THR A 424 -0.98 5.24 -17.88
CA THR A 424 -1.93 5.12 -16.78
C THR A 424 -3.22 4.43 -17.24
N CYS A 425 -3.85 3.72 -16.32
CA CYS A 425 -5.08 2.98 -16.57
C CYS A 425 -5.99 3.02 -15.35
N GLY A 426 -7.29 2.88 -15.59
CA GLY A 426 -8.30 2.73 -14.56
C GLY A 426 -9.60 2.19 -15.13
N THR A 427 -10.70 2.62 -14.54
CA THR A 427 -12.04 2.10 -14.80
C THR A 427 -12.96 3.17 -15.36
N LEU A 428 -13.75 2.81 -16.37
CA LEU A 428 -14.88 3.62 -16.82
C LEU A 428 -15.99 3.62 -15.76
N GLY A 429 -16.27 4.77 -15.16
CA GLY A 429 -17.18 4.91 -14.03
C GLY A 429 -18.62 5.14 -14.43
N ALA A 430 -18.86 6.13 -15.28
CA ALA A 430 -20.19 6.54 -15.71
C ALA A 430 -20.16 7.08 -17.14
N VAL A 431 -21.34 7.12 -17.76
CA VAL A 431 -21.61 7.83 -19.02
C VAL A 431 -22.54 8.99 -18.69
N VAL A 432 -22.20 10.18 -19.17
CA VAL A 432 -22.90 11.43 -18.85
C VAL A 432 -22.96 12.30 -20.10
N HIS A 433 -23.84 13.30 -20.11
CA HIS A 433 -23.79 14.37 -21.10
C HIS A 433 -23.32 15.68 -20.49
N ASP A 434 -22.60 16.43 -21.31
CA ASP A 434 -22.26 17.81 -21.03
C ASP A 434 -23.55 18.66 -20.95
N LYS A 435 -23.69 19.50 -19.93
CA LYS A 435 -24.93 20.29 -19.76
C LYS A 435 -25.17 21.31 -20.86
N ASP A 436 -24.11 21.92 -21.37
CA ASP A 436 -24.19 22.98 -22.37
C ASP A 436 -24.29 22.41 -23.79
N SER A 437 -23.29 21.62 -24.20
CA SER A 437 -23.16 21.09 -25.56
C SER A 437 -24.00 19.85 -25.81
N LYS A 438 -24.54 19.21 -24.76
CA LYS A 438 -25.26 17.93 -24.81
C LYS A 438 -24.46 16.78 -25.43
N GLN A 439 -23.13 16.93 -25.52
CA GLN A 439 -22.27 15.87 -26.00
C GLN A 439 -22.16 14.75 -24.98
N ILE A 440 -22.29 13.52 -25.46
CA ILE A 440 -22.13 12.32 -24.64
C ILE A 440 -20.64 12.12 -24.35
N GLY A 441 -20.34 11.78 -23.11
CA GLY A 441 -19.00 11.50 -22.65
C GLY A 441 -18.97 10.47 -21.53
N ILE A 442 -17.77 10.21 -21.04
CA ILE A 442 -17.51 9.26 -19.97
C ILE A 442 -16.83 9.96 -18.79
N LEU A 443 -17.02 9.40 -17.59
CA LEU A 443 -16.33 9.80 -16.37
C LEU A 443 -15.35 8.72 -15.92
N SER A 444 -14.18 9.16 -15.49
CA SER A 444 -13.17 8.36 -14.79
C SER A 444 -12.30 9.29 -13.95
N CYS A 445 -11.33 8.78 -13.19
CA CYS A 445 -10.47 9.63 -12.36
C CYS A 445 -9.56 10.54 -13.20
N GLU A 446 -9.32 11.77 -12.70
CA GLU A 446 -8.45 12.75 -13.33
C GLU A 446 -7.01 12.22 -13.42
N HIS A 447 -6.56 11.55 -12.36
CA HIS A 447 -5.21 10.98 -12.31
C HIS A 447 -4.95 9.87 -13.35
N ILE A 448 -5.96 9.37 -14.07
CA ILE A 448 -5.76 8.42 -15.18
C ILE A 448 -5.23 9.13 -16.43
N CYS A 449 -5.50 10.43 -16.60
CA CYS A 449 -5.10 11.17 -17.81
C CYS A 449 -4.16 12.33 -17.52
N ARG A 450 -4.32 12.96 -16.34
CA ARG A 450 -3.46 14.01 -15.83
C ARG A 450 -2.91 13.58 -14.50
N PHE A 451 -1.86 12.76 -14.58
CA PHE A 451 -1.07 12.44 -13.40
C PHE A 451 -0.27 13.69 -12.92
N SER A 452 -0.03 14.66 -13.83
CA SER A 452 0.65 15.96 -13.61
C SER A 452 -0.23 17.18 -13.76
N GLU A 453 -0.07 18.15 -12.85
CA GLU A 453 -0.61 19.50 -13.02
C GLU A 453 0.04 20.26 -14.19
N LEU A 454 1.22 19.83 -14.66
CA LEU A 454 1.96 20.46 -15.77
C LEU A 454 1.52 19.98 -17.15
N SER A 455 0.79 18.86 -17.25
CA SER A 455 0.29 18.40 -18.55
C SER A 455 -1.06 19.04 -18.84
N GLY A 456 -1.17 19.75 -19.97
CA GLY A 456 -2.40 20.42 -20.40
C GLY A 456 -3.61 19.48 -20.57
N GLY A 457 -3.40 18.17 -20.65
CA GLY A 457 -4.45 17.13 -20.81
C GLY A 457 -5.25 17.22 -22.12
N THR A 458 -5.28 18.40 -22.74
CA THR A 458 -6.01 18.75 -23.95
C THR A 458 -5.57 17.84 -25.10
N GLY A 459 -6.53 17.13 -25.69
CA GLY A 459 -6.28 16.22 -26.81
C GLY A 459 -5.79 14.81 -26.42
N VAL A 460 -5.69 14.49 -25.12
CA VAL A 460 -5.38 13.12 -24.69
C VAL A 460 -6.53 12.19 -25.04
N THR A 461 -6.25 11.16 -25.82
CA THR A 461 -7.21 10.10 -26.15
C THR A 461 -7.11 8.96 -25.14
N VAL A 462 -8.25 8.48 -24.69
CA VAL A 462 -8.40 7.32 -23.81
C VAL A 462 -8.86 6.13 -24.65
N TYR A 463 -8.32 4.96 -24.34
CA TYR A 463 -8.51 3.71 -25.09
C TYR A 463 -9.22 2.66 -24.22
N GLN A 464 -10.11 1.87 -24.83
CA GLN A 464 -10.79 0.74 -24.23
C GLN A 464 -10.54 -0.54 -25.06
N PRO A 465 -9.91 -1.56 -24.47
CA PRO A 465 -9.32 -1.56 -23.13
C PRO A 465 -8.03 -0.72 -23.12
N SER A 466 -7.41 -0.51 -21.95
CA SER A 466 -6.11 0.16 -21.92
C SER A 466 -5.07 -0.62 -22.72
N HIS A 467 -4.16 0.08 -23.41
CA HIS A 467 -3.08 -0.60 -24.17
C HIS A 467 -2.15 -1.40 -23.25
N LYS A 468 -2.00 -0.96 -22.00
CA LYS A 468 -1.29 -1.71 -20.96
C LYS A 468 -1.88 -3.10 -20.76
N ASP A 469 -3.20 -3.22 -20.68
CA ASP A 469 -3.85 -4.53 -20.52
C ASP A 469 -3.71 -5.40 -21.77
N LEU A 470 -3.73 -4.80 -22.96
CA LEU A 470 -3.50 -5.53 -24.22
C LEU A 470 -2.05 -6.04 -24.31
N ASP A 471 -1.08 -5.26 -23.81
CA ASP A 471 0.33 -5.68 -23.73
C ASP A 471 0.52 -6.82 -22.72
N GLU A 472 -0.07 -6.72 -21.53
CA GLU A 472 -0.07 -7.79 -20.52
C GLU A 472 -0.73 -9.08 -21.07
N LEU A 473 -1.83 -8.94 -21.82
CA LEU A 473 -2.49 -10.07 -22.46
C LEU A 473 -1.60 -10.74 -23.52
N LYS A 474 -0.91 -9.96 -24.38
CA LYS A 474 0.07 -10.49 -25.33
C LYS A 474 1.16 -11.28 -24.62
N GLN A 475 1.73 -10.70 -23.56
CA GLN A 475 2.77 -11.36 -22.78
C GLN A 475 2.29 -12.71 -22.21
N SER A 476 1.04 -12.81 -21.74
CA SER A 476 0.50 -14.08 -21.24
C SER A 476 0.41 -15.17 -22.31
N PHE A 477 0.14 -14.80 -23.57
CA PHE A 477 0.14 -15.75 -24.70
C PHE A 477 1.55 -16.17 -25.10
N ASP A 478 2.52 -15.24 -25.04
CA ASP A 478 3.93 -15.56 -25.24
C ASP A 478 4.44 -16.56 -24.21
N GLU A 479 4.10 -16.37 -22.94
CA GLU A 479 4.44 -17.30 -21.85
C GLU A 479 3.86 -18.69 -22.10
N MET A 480 2.57 -18.80 -22.44
CA MET A 480 1.94 -20.08 -22.80
C MET A 480 2.58 -20.77 -24.02
N ALA A 481 2.94 -20.00 -25.05
CA ALA A 481 3.57 -20.52 -26.27
C ALA A 481 5.02 -20.98 -26.05
N ASN A 482 5.71 -20.38 -25.08
CA ASN A 482 7.06 -20.77 -24.67
C ASN A 482 7.05 -22.08 -23.86
N GLU A 483 6.01 -22.32 -23.08
CA GLU A 483 5.86 -23.56 -22.29
C GLU A 483 5.41 -24.75 -23.15
N ASN A 484 4.61 -24.51 -24.19
CA ASN A 484 4.11 -25.57 -25.05
C ASN A 484 3.94 -25.08 -26.50
N GLU A 485 4.72 -25.70 -27.40
CA GLU A 485 4.76 -25.34 -28.82
C GLU A 485 3.40 -25.47 -29.52
N ALA A 486 2.47 -26.27 -28.99
CA ALA A 486 1.11 -26.38 -29.52
C ALA A 486 0.35 -25.05 -29.48
N TYR A 487 0.72 -24.12 -28.59
CA TYR A 487 0.08 -22.81 -28.47
C TYR A 487 0.71 -21.73 -29.36
N LYS A 488 1.84 -21.97 -30.04
CA LYS A 488 2.50 -20.95 -30.89
C LYS A 488 1.55 -20.37 -31.94
N LYS A 489 0.84 -21.24 -32.66
CA LYS A 489 -0.13 -20.81 -33.69
C LYS A 489 -1.33 -20.05 -33.10
N ILE A 490 -1.74 -20.41 -31.87
CA ILE A 490 -2.81 -19.71 -31.17
C ILE A 490 -2.32 -18.32 -30.74
N CYS A 491 -1.10 -18.23 -30.21
CA CYS A 491 -0.46 -16.96 -29.84
C CYS A 491 -0.34 -16.00 -31.04
N GLU A 492 0.16 -16.45 -32.19
CA GLU A 492 0.25 -15.63 -33.41
C GLU A 492 -1.11 -15.07 -33.87
N ASN A 493 -2.16 -15.90 -33.82
CA ASN A 493 -3.52 -15.47 -34.12
C ASN A 493 -4.05 -14.45 -33.10
N MET A 494 -3.79 -14.68 -31.81
CA MET A 494 -4.20 -13.77 -30.74
C MET A 494 -3.46 -12.45 -30.83
N HIS A 495 -2.17 -12.44 -31.14
CA HIS A 495 -1.40 -11.22 -31.39
C HIS A 495 -2.01 -10.38 -32.51
N SER A 496 -2.34 -11.03 -33.63
CA SER A 496 -2.99 -10.40 -34.77
C SER A 496 -4.36 -9.81 -34.40
N GLN A 497 -5.11 -10.47 -33.51
CA GLN A 497 -6.38 -9.95 -33.00
C GLN A 497 -6.17 -8.76 -32.06
N ILE A 498 -5.22 -8.86 -31.12
CA ILE A 498 -4.92 -7.78 -30.18
C ILE A 498 -4.43 -6.53 -30.90
N ASP A 499 -3.64 -6.66 -31.97
CA ASP A 499 -3.21 -5.51 -32.77
C ASP A 499 -4.37 -4.83 -33.51
N LYS A 500 -5.37 -5.59 -33.95
CA LYS A 500 -6.62 -5.02 -34.48
C LYS A 500 -7.40 -4.31 -33.38
N ASP A 501 -7.54 -4.94 -32.22
CA ASP A 501 -8.22 -4.35 -31.07
C ASP A 501 -7.55 -3.03 -30.65
N LYS A 502 -6.20 -2.95 -30.68
CA LYS A 502 -5.45 -1.70 -30.45
C LYS A 502 -5.82 -0.61 -31.46
N GLN A 503 -5.94 -0.93 -32.74
CA GLN A 503 -6.31 0.03 -33.78
C GLN A 503 -7.72 0.59 -33.56
N ASP A 504 -8.65 -0.23 -33.10
CA ASP A 504 -10.06 0.15 -32.87
C ASP A 504 -10.34 0.64 -31.43
N SER A 505 -9.33 0.62 -30.55
CA SER A 505 -9.50 0.85 -29.10
C SER A 505 -9.81 2.30 -28.70
N ALA A 506 -9.60 3.29 -29.57
CA ALA A 506 -9.82 4.70 -29.24
C ALA A 506 -11.28 4.96 -28.83
N LEU A 507 -11.50 5.44 -27.60
CA LEU A 507 -12.82 5.54 -26.99
C LEU A 507 -13.30 6.98 -26.81
N ALA A 508 -12.50 7.84 -26.20
CA ALA A 508 -12.93 9.18 -25.82
C ALA A 508 -11.73 10.15 -25.73
N CYS A 509 -11.99 11.45 -25.84
CA CYS A 509 -10.97 12.49 -25.75
C CYS A 509 -11.18 13.33 -24.49
N TYR A 510 -10.09 13.65 -23.78
CA TYR A 510 -10.13 14.49 -22.59
C TYR A 510 -10.64 15.89 -22.93
N GLU A 511 -11.62 16.36 -22.15
CA GLU A 511 -12.19 17.71 -22.28
C GLU A 511 -11.82 18.57 -21.07
N ARG A 512 -12.17 18.11 -19.86
CA ARG A 512 -11.92 18.82 -18.61
C ARG A 512 -11.92 17.87 -17.41
N GLY A 513 -11.40 18.31 -16.29
CA GLY A 513 -11.32 17.51 -15.09
C GLY A 513 -10.79 18.29 -13.90
N MET A 514 -10.83 17.65 -12.73
CA MET A 514 -10.50 18.26 -11.46
C MET A 514 -9.88 17.24 -10.51
N ARG A 515 -8.84 17.67 -9.80
CA ARG A 515 -8.17 16.91 -8.74
C ARG A 515 -7.89 17.81 -7.54
N SER A 516 -8.94 18.30 -6.90
CA SER A 516 -8.87 19.29 -5.81
C SER A 516 -10.21 19.41 -5.08
N ASN A 517 -10.28 20.30 -4.09
CA ASN A 517 -11.54 20.69 -3.47
C ASN A 517 -12.33 21.65 -4.38
N PHE A 518 -13.53 21.26 -4.77
CA PHE A 518 -14.53 22.06 -5.47
C PHE A 518 -15.46 22.75 -4.47
N PHE A 519 -15.64 24.07 -4.60
CA PHE A 519 -16.65 24.79 -3.83
C PHE A 519 -18.02 24.68 -4.50
N SER A 520 -18.91 23.90 -3.90
CA SER A 520 -20.31 23.80 -4.32
C SER A 520 -21.07 25.07 -3.95
N LYS A 521 -21.67 25.71 -4.95
CA LYS A 521 -22.53 26.88 -4.71
C LYS A 521 -23.88 26.46 -4.14
N ALA A 522 -24.39 25.30 -4.53
CA ALA A 522 -25.65 24.78 -4.03
C ALA A 522 -25.59 24.49 -2.52
N HIS A 523 -24.46 23.94 -2.06
CA HIS A 523 -24.32 23.47 -0.68
C HIS A 523 -23.45 24.38 0.20
N GLN A 524 -22.80 25.41 -0.38
CA GLN A 524 -21.93 26.37 0.31
C GLN A 524 -20.75 25.71 1.04
N LYS A 525 -20.18 24.65 0.45
CA LYS A 525 -19.15 23.80 1.07
C LYS A 525 -18.18 23.26 0.02
N ASN A 526 -16.98 22.88 0.46
CA ASN A 526 -15.96 22.25 -0.38
C ASN A 526 -16.10 20.72 -0.42
N PHE A 527 -16.03 20.12 -1.60
CA PHE A 527 -16.00 18.67 -1.81
C PHE A 527 -14.75 18.29 -2.60
N GLY A 528 -14.06 17.25 -2.17
CA GLY A 528 -12.91 16.72 -2.90
C GLY A 528 -13.33 15.94 -4.15
N ILE A 529 -12.84 16.36 -5.31
CA ILE A 529 -13.15 15.79 -6.63
C ILE A 529 -11.87 15.30 -7.31
N ASP A 530 -11.80 14.01 -7.64
CA ASP A 530 -10.77 13.43 -8.53
C ASP A 530 -11.45 12.74 -9.72
N VAL A 531 -11.86 13.55 -10.70
CA VAL A 531 -12.64 13.11 -11.86
C VAL A 531 -12.32 13.93 -13.10
N ALA A 532 -12.23 13.25 -14.23
CA ALA A 532 -12.18 13.78 -15.58
C ALA A 532 -13.46 13.47 -16.35
N PHE A 533 -13.87 14.41 -17.20
CA PHE A 533 -14.86 14.24 -18.24
C PHE A 533 -14.19 14.14 -19.62
N PHE A 534 -14.59 13.11 -20.37
CA PHE A 534 -14.08 12.84 -21.72
C PHE A 534 -15.24 12.80 -22.71
N ILE A 535 -15.09 13.49 -23.85
CA ILE A 535 -16.07 13.42 -24.93
C ILE A 535 -15.92 12.08 -25.66
N ALA A 536 -17.03 11.35 -25.79
CA ALA A 536 -17.03 10.03 -26.40
C ALA A 536 -16.84 10.10 -27.92
N ASN A 537 -16.07 9.15 -28.46
CA ASN A 537 -15.94 8.96 -29.90
C ASN A 537 -17.24 8.33 -30.45
N LYS A 538 -17.86 9.00 -31.43
CA LYS A 538 -19.10 8.56 -32.09
C LYS A 538 -19.01 7.19 -32.76
N ASN A 539 -17.79 6.71 -33.05
CA ASN A 539 -17.58 5.40 -33.66
C ASN A 539 -17.67 4.23 -32.66
N ARG A 540 -17.69 4.50 -31.35
CA ARG A 540 -17.81 3.49 -30.30
C ARG A 540 -19.19 3.59 -29.65
N THR A 541 -19.83 2.44 -29.44
CA THR A 541 -21.11 2.38 -28.73
C THR A 541 -20.88 2.27 -27.23
N LEU A 542 -21.50 3.15 -26.45
CA LEU A 542 -21.49 3.11 -24.98
C LEU A 542 -22.78 2.46 -24.46
N CYS A 543 -22.66 1.71 -23.36
CA CYS A 543 -23.79 1.13 -22.63
C CYS A 543 -23.85 1.78 -21.24
N PRO A 544 -24.62 2.87 -21.07
CA PRO A 544 -24.57 3.71 -19.88
C PRO A 544 -25.04 3.01 -18.60
N ASN A 545 -25.84 1.95 -18.71
CA ASN A 545 -26.43 1.25 -17.56
C ASN A 545 -25.94 -0.20 -17.36
N LYS A 546 -25.09 -0.73 -18.25
CA LYS A 546 -24.63 -2.13 -18.18
C LYS A 546 -23.20 -2.21 -17.66
N PHE A 547 -22.89 -3.31 -16.96
CA PHE A 547 -21.55 -3.60 -16.45
C PHE A 547 -20.78 -4.57 -17.36
N SER A 548 -19.45 -4.46 -17.35
CA SER A 548 -18.52 -5.30 -18.11
C SER A 548 -18.62 -6.79 -17.75
N VAL A 549 -18.96 -7.09 -16.49
CA VAL A 549 -19.12 -8.47 -15.99
C VAL A 549 -20.40 -9.14 -16.51
N PRO A 550 -20.41 -10.46 -16.74
CA PRO A 550 -21.61 -11.20 -17.13
C PRO A 550 -22.74 -11.14 -16.08
N PRO A 551 -24.02 -11.14 -16.49
CA PRO A 551 -25.18 -11.20 -15.58
C PRO A 551 -25.11 -12.30 -14.51
N LYS A 552 -24.54 -13.46 -14.86
CA LYS A 552 -24.36 -14.61 -13.95
C LYS A 552 -23.47 -14.30 -12.73
N CYS A 553 -22.54 -13.34 -12.86
CA CYS A 553 -21.68 -12.90 -11.76
C CYS A 553 -22.47 -12.17 -10.66
N PHE A 554 -23.56 -11.47 -10.99
CA PHE A 554 -24.39 -10.84 -9.97
C PHE A 554 -25.08 -11.88 -9.09
N LYS A 555 -25.52 -12.99 -9.68
CA LYS A 555 -26.14 -14.09 -8.93
C LYS A 555 -25.18 -14.74 -7.92
N SER A 556 -23.91 -14.91 -8.27
CA SER A 556 -22.92 -15.50 -7.35
C SER A 556 -22.70 -14.63 -6.10
N VAL A 557 -22.96 -13.32 -6.21
CA VAL A 557 -22.87 -12.37 -5.10
C VAL A 557 -24.24 -11.97 -4.53
N LYS A 558 -25.30 -12.75 -4.81
CA LYS A 558 -26.69 -12.53 -4.32
C LYS A 558 -27.32 -11.20 -4.78
N LEU A 559 -26.94 -10.69 -5.95
CA LEU A 559 -27.60 -9.58 -6.63
C LEU A 559 -28.46 -10.11 -7.80
N PRO A 560 -29.54 -9.39 -8.21
CA PRO A 560 -30.33 -9.77 -9.37
C PRO A 560 -29.49 -9.82 -10.66
N GLU A 561 -29.74 -10.77 -11.56
CA GLU A 561 -28.98 -10.87 -12.82
C GLU A 561 -29.19 -9.65 -13.74
N ASN A 562 -30.31 -8.94 -13.58
CA ASN A 562 -30.61 -7.69 -14.27
C ASN A 562 -30.07 -6.43 -13.56
N THR A 563 -29.11 -6.58 -12.64
CA THR A 563 -28.47 -5.43 -11.97
C THR A 563 -27.84 -4.49 -13.01
N CYS A 564 -28.24 -3.22 -12.93
CA CYS A 564 -27.81 -2.15 -13.82
C CYS A 564 -27.61 -0.85 -13.03
N LEU A 565 -26.89 0.11 -13.58
CA LEU A 565 -26.88 1.47 -13.04
C LEU A 565 -28.25 2.10 -13.29
N ASN A 566 -28.94 2.54 -12.24
CA ASN A 566 -30.32 3.05 -12.34
C ASN A 566 -30.55 4.43 -11.71
N GLY A 567 -29.48 5.12 -11.31
CA GLY A 567 -29.55 6.48 -10.81
C GLY A 567 -28.35 6.85 -9.95
N PHE A 568 -28.40 8.06 -9.39
CA PHE A 568 -27.35 8.64 -8.56
C PHE A 568 -27.96 9.23 -7.30
N TYR A 569 -27.23 9.13 -6.19
CA TYR A 569 -27.63 9.74 -4.93
C TYR A 569 -27.50 11.26 -4.95
N THR A 570 -28.50 11.96 -4.42
CA THR A 570 -28.42 13.41 -4.15
C THR A 570 -27.70 13.67 -2.83
N TYR A 571 -27.39 14.95 -2.55
CA TYR A 571 -26.79 15.36 -1.29
C TYR A 571 -27.67 14.98 -0.08
N GLU A 572 -28.96 15.26 -0.16
CA GLU A 572 -29.94 15.01 0.91
C GLU A 572 -30.10 13.52 1.18
N GLU A 573 -30.03 12.70 0.13
CA GLU A 573 -30.12 11.25 0.29
C GLU A 573 -28.88 10.67 0.98
N LEU A 574 -27.68 11.24 0.77
CA LEU A 574 -26.46 10.79 1.43
C LEU A 574 -26.36 11.22 2.90
N ASP A 575 -26.92 12.37 3.26
CA ASP A 575 -26.83 12.93 4.62
C ASP A 575 -27.51 12.05 5.68
N ASP A 576 -28.49 11.24 5.27
CA ASP A 576 -29.29 10.38 6.16
C ASP A 576 -28.97 8.87 6.02
N ILE A 577 -27.92 8.49 5.29
CA ILE A 577 -27.56 7.08 5.09
C ILE A 577 -26.79 6.49 6.28
N ASP A 578 -27.25 5.30 6.70
CA ASP A 578 -26.57 4.42 7.66
C ASP A 578 -25.61 3.42 6.97
N GLU A 579 -25.03 2.50 7.74
CA GLU A 579 -24.25 1.40 7.16
C GLU A 579 -25.09 0.67 6.09
N MET A 580 -24.56 0.63 4.86
CA MET A 580 -25.23 0.06 3.71
C MET A 580 -24.30 -0.86 2.95
N GLU A 581 -24.81 -2.00 2.49
CA GLU A 581 -24.06 -2.86 1.59
C GLU A 581 -24.00 -2.26 0.19
N VAL A 582 -22.80 -2.30 -0.39
CA VAL A 582 -22.52 -1.74 -1.70
C VAL A 582 -21.82 -2.76 -2.58
N PHE A 583 -21.81 -2.50 -3.89
CA PHE A 583 -20.97 -3.21 -4.84
C PHE A 583 -20.29 -2.23 -5.79
N LYS A 584 -19.23 -2.70 -6.44
CA LYS A 584 -18.60 -2.02 -7.58
C LYS A 584 -18.27 -3.01 -8.67
N VAL A 585 -18.09 -2.51 -9.88
CA VAL A 585 -17.45 -3.25 -10.97
C VAL A 585 -16.24 -2.45 -11.41
N GLY A 586 -15.05 -2.97 -11.15
CA GLY A 586 -13.79 -2.31 -11.49
C GLY A 586 -13.00 -3.10 -12.54
N LYS A 587 -12.12 -2.41 -13.26
CA LYS A 587 -11.14 -3.02 -14.16
C LYS A 587 -10.41 -4.16 -13.46
N SER A 588 -9.99 -3.89 -12.23
CA SER A 588 -9.02 -4.69 -11.52
C SER A 588 -9.65 -5.87 -10.79
N THR A 589 -10.71 -5.64 -10.05
CA THR A 589 -11.28 -6.71 -9.23
C THR A 589 -12.55 -7.30 -9.82
N GLY A 590 -13.03 -6.74 -10.93
CA GLY A 590 -14.34 -7.08 -11.46
C GLY A 590 -15.43 -6.71 -10.47
N LEU A 591 -16.38 -7.63 -10.25
CA LEU A 591 -17.50 -7.43 -9.34
C LEU A 591 -17.09 -7.72 -7.89
N SER A 592 -17.13 -6.69 -7.05
CA SER A 592 -16.76 -6.79 -5.63
C SER A 592 -17.87 -6.25 -4.74
N ARG A 593 -18.01 -6.82 -3.54
CA ARG A 593 -18.95 -6.35 -2.52
C ARG A 593 -18.22 -5.66 -1.38
N GLY A 594 -18.82 -4.60 -0.89
CA GLY A 594 -18.31 -3.81 0.22
C GLY A 594 -19.43 -3.28 1.09
N LYS A 595 -19.05 -2.36 1.96
CA LYS A 595 -19.97 -1.63 2.82
C LYS A 595 -19.59 -0.17 2.89
N LEU A 596 -20.58 0.71 2.87
CA LEU A 596 -20.39 2.11 3.23
C LEU A 596 -20.13 2.22 4.73
N VAL A 597 -19.10 2.98 5.10
CA VAL A 597 -18.80 3.33 6.48
C VAL A 597 -19.35 4.74 6.74
N PRO A 598 -20.37 4.91 7.60
CA PRO A 598 -21.06 6.18 7.80
C PRO A 598 -20.24 7.11 8.71
N ILE A 599 -19.12 7.61 8.19
CA ILE A 599 -18.23 8.56 8.86
C ILE A 599 -17.97 9.77 7.95
N SER A 600 -17.91 10.95 8.54
CA SER A 600 -17.44 12.14 7.83
C SER A 600 -15.93 12.09 7.73
N THR A 601 -15.37 12.28 6.53
CA THR A 601 -13.92 12.23 6.33
C THR A 601 -13.39 13.33 5.43
N ALA A 602 -12.16 13.73 5.70
CA ALA A 602 -11.31 14.47 4.78
C ALA A 602 -9.96 13.75 4.71
N ILE A 603 -9.50 13.44 3.51
CA ILE A 603 -8.26 12.67 3.32
C ILE A 603 -7.27 13.46 2.50
N SER A 604 -6.00 13.24 2.81
CA SER A 604 -4.88 13.76 2.04
C SER A 604 -4.47 12.69 1.03
N ILE A 605 -4.29 13.09 -0.23
CA ILE A 605 -3.74 12.22 -1.27
C ILE A 605 -2.32 12.66 -1.57
N GLY A 606 -1.40 11.72 -1.49
CA GLY A 606 0.00 11.94 -1.85
C GLY A 606 0.10 11.99 -3.37
N LEU A 607 0.62 13.09 -3.90
CA LEU A 607 1.07 13.17 -5.29
C LEU A 607 2.44 12.46 -5.42
N THR A 608 2.56 11.24 -4.90
CA THR A 608 3.78 10.43 -5.01
C THR A 608 3.97 10.05 -6.47
N ASN A 609 4.90 10.75 -7.15
CA ASN A 609 5.87 10.23 -8.13
C ASN A 609 6.28 11.23 -9.23
N GLU A 610 5.68 12.42 -9.32
CA GLU A 610 6.03 13.34 -10.41
C GLU A 610 6.98 14.47 -10.07
N SER A 611 7.00 14.99 -8.84
CA SER A 611 8.10 15.88 -8.43
C SER A 611 9.46 15.15 -8.56
N ILE A 612 9.45 13.83 -8.35
CA ILE A 612 10.61 12.93 -8.48
C ILE A 612 10.91 12.61 -9.95
N LYS A 613 9.90 12.26 -10.78
CA LYS A 613 10.12 12.04 -12.23
C LYS A 613 10.51 13.30 -12.99
N PHE A 614 9.90 14.45 -12.68
CA PHE A 614 10.25 15.75 -13.26
C PHE A 614 11.68 16.17 -12.89
N ALA A 615 12.12 15.89 -11.65
CA ALA A 615 13.51 16.07 -11.24
C ALA A 615 14.47 15.12 -11.99
N ASN A 616 14.05 13.88 -12.28
CA ASN A 616 14.83 12.91 -13.06
C ASN A 616 14.94 13.28 -14.55
N GLU A 617 13.91 13.90 -15.14
CA GLU A 617 13.87 14.29 -16.56
C GLU A 617 14.74 15.51 -16.89
N GLN A 618 15.05 16.38 -15.90
CA GLN A 618 15.88 17.56 -16.14
C GLN A 618 17.39 17.30 -16.18
N GLY A 619 17.86 16.08 -15.87
CA GLY A 619 19.20 15.58 -16.26
C GLY A 619 20.46 16.31 -15.75
N GLU A 620 20.34 17.50 -15.16
CA GLU A 620 21.47 18.27 -14.62
C GLU A 620 21.21 18.60 -13.14
N ILE A 621 21.90 17.89 -12.26
CA ILE A 621 22.26 18.47 -10.96
C ILE A 621 23.30 19.55 -11.29
N PRO A 622 23.03 20.85 -11.05
CA PRO A 622 23.96 21.90 -11.44
C PRO A 622 25.32 21.68 -10.75
N PRO A 623 26.46 21.78 -11.46
CA PRO A 623 27.76 21.65 -10.84
C PRO A 623 28.00 22.76 -9.81
N TYR A 624 28.62 22.36 -8.70
CA TYR A 624 28.78 23.07 -7.41
C TYR A 624 29.52 24.42 -7.44
N SER A 625 29.83 25.02 -8.60
CA SER A 625 30.84 26.08 -8.70
C SER A 625 30.34 27.51 -8.96
N ASN A 626 29.06 27.78 -9.21
CA ASN A 626 28.59 29.16 -9.38
C ASN A 626 27.37 29.49 -8.51
N ILE A 627 27.66 30.16 -7.41
CA ILE A 627 26.73 30.58 -6.37
C ILE A 627 25.92 31.78 -6.86
N LYS A 628 24.72 31.54 -7.41
CA LYS A 628 23.55 32.45 -7.36
C LYS A 628 22.21 31.71 -7.31
N ASP A 629 22.14 30.47 -7.79
CA ASP A 629 20.90 29.65 -7.79
C ASP A 629 20.87 28.63 -6.64
N LYS A 630 21.12 29.06 -5.40
CA LYS A 630 21.01 28.22 -4.18
C LYS A 630 19.56 27.88 -3.79
N GLU A 631 18.60 28.14 -4.67
CA GLU A 631 17.18 28.28 -4.34
C GLU A 631 16.38 26.96 -4.41
N CYS A 632 16.85 25.94 -5.13
CA CYS A 632 16.06 24.72 -5.33
C CYS A 632 16.25 23.60 -4.29
N PHE A 633 17.41 23.48 -3.63
CA PHE A 633 17.71 22.25 -2.87
C PHE A 633 17.21 22.28 -1.40
N ILE A 634 17.17 23.45 -0.76
CA ILE A 634 16.94 23.59 0.69
C ILE A 634 15.46 23.87 1.06
N GLY A 635 14.57 24.13 0.09
CA GLY A 635 13.12 24.26 0.31
C GLY A 635 12.42 22.99 0.83
N TYR A 636 13.13 21.85 0.82
CA TYR A 636 12.59 20.50 0.96
C TYR A 636 12.29 20.01 2.38
N MET A 637 12.77 20.70 3.41
CA MET A 637 12.78 20.20 4.80
C MET A 637 12.11 21.17 5.79
N LYS A 638 10.85 21.55 5.47
CA LYS A 638 10.03 22.62 6.08
C LYS A 638 10.30 22.91 7.57
N ALA A 639 11.13 23.91 7.82
CA ALA A 639 11.19 24.68 9.05
C ALA A 639 11.47 26.16 8.71
N GLN A 640 10.82 27.08 9.42
CA GLN A 640 10.84 28.54 9.20
C GLN A 640 12.25 29.14 9.26
N LEU A 641 12.99 29.11 8.16
CA LEU A 641 14.20 29.91 7.98
C LEU A 641 14.09 30.90 6.82
N PHE A 642 13.22 30.68 5.82
CA PHE A 642 13.10 31.55 4.65
C PHE A 642 11.66 31.63 4.12
N GLN A 643 11.19 32.84 3.84
CA GLN A 643 9.78 33.18 3.56
C GLN A 643 9.26 32.72 2.18
N ASN A 644 10.11 32.25 1.27
CA ASN A 644 9.75 32.02 -0.13
C ASN A 644 10.26 30.66 -0.67
N TYR A 645 9.67 29.50 -0.35
CA TYR A 645 9.96 28.25 -1.10
C TYR A 645 8.82 27.21 -1.16
N GLN A 646 8.84 26.42 -2.25
CA GLN A 646 7.85 25.49 -2.79
C GLN A 646 7.67 24.20 -1.96
N LYS A 647 6.46 23.62 -1.96
CA LYS A 647 6.07 22.43 -1.16
C LYS A 647 6.56 21.13 -1.82
N CYS A 648 7.40 20.38 -1.13
CA CYS A 648 8.13 19.23 -1.70
C CYS A 648 7.39 17.89 -1.74
N TYR A 649 6.21 17.85 -1.12
CA TYR A 649 5.19 16.85 -1.39
C TYR A 649 3.88 17.62 -1.44
N PRO A 650 3.45 18.14 -2.61
CA PRO A 650 2.14 18.74 -2.71
C PRO A 650 1.14 17.64 -2.37
N THR A 651 0.51 17.80 -1.21
CA THR A 651 -0.54 16.91 -0.76
C THR A 651 -1.84 17.62 -1.04
N VAL A 652 -2.68 17.00 -1.86
CA VAL A 652 -4.00 17.54 -2.15
C VAL A 652 -4.96 16.98 -1.13
N TRP A 653 -5.76 17.86 -0.54
CA TRP A 653 -6.79 17.46 0.40
C TRP A 653 -8.14 17.36 -0.30
N PHE A 654 -8.87 16.31 0.06
CA PHE A 654 -10.20 16.01 -0.44
C PHE A 654 -11.15 15.99 0.76
N ASP A 655 -12.04 16.97 0.80
CA ASP A 655 -13.00 17.14 1.89
C ASP A 655 -14.29 16.37 1.60
N ARG A 656 -14.98 15.91 2.65
CA ARG A 656 -16.31 15.29 2.56
C ARG A 656 -16.35 14.05 1.65
N GLN A 657 -15.41 13.15 1.87
CA GLN A 657 -15.25 11.93 1.08
C GLN A 657 -16.11 10.78 1.62
N LEU A 658 -16.57 9.92 0.71
CA LEU A 658 -17.26 8.68 1.07
C LEU A 658 -16.23 7.58 1.35
N VAL A 659 -16.46 6.81 2.42
CA VAL A 659 -15.55 5.75 2.86
C VAL A 659 -16.24 4.40 2.75
N PHE A 660 -15.57 3.46 2.09
CA PHE A 660 -16.08 2.11 1.90
C PHE A 660 -15.09 1.10 2.41
N PHE A 661 -15.60 0.03 2.98
CA PHE A 661 -14.82 -1.15 3.27
C PHE A 661 -15.05 -2.23 2.21
N PHE A 662 -13.96 -2.77 1.70
CA PHE A 662 -13.92 -3.97 0.87
C PHE A 662 -12.99 -4.98 1.54
N ARG A 663 -13.20 -6.27 1.30
CA ARG A 663 -12.28 -7.30 1.79
C ARG A 663 -10.93 -7.18 1.06
N PRO A 664 -9.84 -7.74 1.61
CA PRO A 664 -8.59 -7.86 0.87
C PRO A 664 -8.83 -8.53 -0.49
N GLY A 665 -8.29 -7.95 -1.56
CA GLY A 665 -8.49 -8.40 -2.95
C GLY A 665 -9.79 -7.93 -3.62
N ASP A 666 -10.76 -7.39 -2.87
CA ASP A 666 -12.01 -6.83 -3.41
C ASP A 666 -11.86 -5.35 -3.83
N PHE A 667 -10.67 -4.77 -3.73
CA PHE A 667 -10.39 -3.40 -4.16
C PHE A 667 -8.91 -3.16 -4.50
N GLU A 668 -8.62 -2.71 -5.73
CA GLU A 668 -7.26 -2.44 -6.25
C GLU A 668 -7.21 -1.20 -7.20
N THR A 669 -6.03 -0.79 -7.72
CA THR A 669 -5.69 0.53 -8.34
C THR A 669 -6.51 0.67 -9.58
N GLY A 670 -6.60 -0.41 -10.35
CA GLY A 670 -7.27 -0.39 -11.63
C GLY A 670 -8.73 -0.03 -11.43
N ASP A 671 -9.28 -0.24 -10.23
CA ASP A 671 -10.64 0.15 -9.88
C ASP A 671 -10.80 1.66 -9.67
N SER A 672 -9.75 2.48 -9.69
CA SER A 672 -9.87 3.94 -9.76
C SER A 672 -10.77 4.32 -10.94
N GLY A 673 -11.76 5.15 -10.70
CA GLY A 673 -12.82 5.49 -11.62
C GLY A 673 -14.05 4.58 -11.53
N ALA A 674 -14.03 3.48 -10.76
CA ALA A 674 -15.19 2.60 -10.62
C ALA A 674 -16.31 3.29 -9.82
N SER A 675 -17.53 3.15 -10.31
CA SER A 675 -18.73 3.54 -9.57
C SER A 675 -18.98 2.58 -8.41
N ILE A 676 -19.27 3.15 -7.24
CA ILE A 676 -19.76 2.40 -6.08
C ILE A 676 -21.27 2.60 -5.98
N MET A 677 -22.01 1.50 -5.89
CA MET A 677 -23.47 1.49 -5.95
C MET A 677 -24.07 0.72 -4.79
N ASP A 678 -25.29 1.07 -4.41
CA ASP A 678 -26.10 0.25 -3.53
C ASP A 678 -26.58 -1.04 -4.22
N GLN A 679 -27.23 -1.93 -3.47
CA GLN A 679 -27.76 -3.18 -4.02
C GLN A 679 -28.83 -3.01 -5.12
N LYS A 680 -29.44 -1.83 -5.24
CA LYS A 680 -30.43 -1.51 -6.27
C LYS A 680 -29.77 -0.99 -7.54
N GLY A 681 -28.48 -0.68 -7.53
CA GLY A 681 -27.76 -0.13 -8.66
C GLY A 681 -27.71 1.41 -8.69
N LYS A 682 -28.05 2.08 -7.60
CA LYS A 682 -27.98 3.53 -7.49
C LYS A 682 -26.57 3.94 -7.01
N ALA A 683 -25.89 4.79 -7.77
CA ALA A 683 -24.48 5.12 -7.55
C ALA A 683 -24.30 6.24 -6.51
N LEU A 684 -23.36 6.03 -5.58
CA LEU A 684 -23.04 6.95 -4.49
C LEU A 684 -21.87 7.87 -4.84
N GLY A 685 -20.80 7.28 -5.36
CA GLY A 685 -19.57 8.00 -5.68
C GLY A 685 -18.65 7.22 -6.60
N ILE A 686 -17.63 7.92 -7.06
CA ILE A 686 -16.58 7.40 -7.94
C ILE A 686 -15.28 7.20 -7.16
N LEU A 687 -14.80 5.97 -7.18
CA LEU A 687 -13.65 5.51 -6.41
C LEU A 687 -12.35 6.14 -6.93
N HIS A 688 -11.51 6.71 -6.08
CA HIS A 688 -10.26 7.36 -6.53
C HIS A 688 -9.03 7.05 -5.69
N ALA A 689 -9.18 6.60 -4.44
CA ALA A 689 -8.03 6.34 -3.58
C ALA A 689 -8.25 5.19 -2.60
N SER A 690 -7.15 4.62 -2.10
CA SER A 690 -7.17 3.67 -1.00
C SER A 690 -6.56 4.28 0.25
N TRP A 691 -7.23 4.21 1.39
CA TRP A 691 -6.76 4.74 2.66
C TRP A 691 -6.46 3.60 3.63
N MET A 692 -5.20 3.48 4.05
CA MET A 692 -4.77 2.41 4.96
C MET A 692 -4.62 2.94 6.39
N THR A 693 -5.22 2.21 7.32
CA THR A 693 -5.09 2.41 8.76
C THR A 693 -4.51 1.15 9.38
N GLY A 694 -4.05 1.21 10.63
CA GLY A 694 -3.43 0.04 11.28
C GLY A 694 -4.28 -1.23 11.35
N ASN A 695 -5.60 -1.12 11.16
CA ASN A 695 -6.52 -2.26 11.29
C ASN A 695 -7.18 -2.67 9.97
N SER A 696 -7.17 -1.82 8.93
CA SER A 696 -7.97 -2.02 7.72
C SER A 696 -7.60 -1.08 6.59
N ARG A 697 -7.93 -1.50 5.36
CA ARG A 697 -7.84 -0.72 4.12
C ARG A 697 -9.24 -0.29 3.68
N TYR A 698 -9.40 1.00 3.39
CA TYR A 698 -10.66 1.60 2.94
C TYR A 698 -10.54 2.12 1.52
N ALA A 699 -11.63 2.04 0.79
CA ALA A 699 -11.84 2.65 -0.50
C ALA A 699 -12.46 4.04 -0.30
N ILE A 700 -11.92 5.05 -0.99
CA ILE A 700 -12.36 6.44 -0.88
C ILE A 700 -12.90 6.91 -2.21
N ALA A 701 -14.08 7.55 -2.18
CA ALA A 701 -14.77 8.01 -3.37
C ALA A 701 -15.24 9.46 -3.27
N SER A 702 -15.23 10.15 -4.41
CA SER A 702 -15.85 11.48 -4.56
C SER A 702 -17.35 11.30 -4.77
N PRO A 703 -18.23 12.04 -4.05
CA PRO A 703 -19.68 11.92 -4.19
C PRO A 703 -20.17 12.39 -5.56
N TYR A 704 -21.04 11.61 -6.22
CA TYR A 704 -21.47 11.91 -7.60
C TYR A 704 -22.20 13.25 -7.77
N PHE A 705 -23.06 13.64 -6.81
CA PHE A 705 -23.75 14.95 -6.89
C PHE A 705 -22.74 16.11 -7.01
N SER A 706 -21.64 16.05 -6.25
CA SER A 706 -20.59 17.06 -6.28
C SER A 706 -19.74 16.99 -7.54
N VAL A 707 -19.52 15.78 -8.09
CA VAL A 707 -18.84 15.57 -9.37
C VAL A 707 -19.64 16.18 -10.53
N PHE A 708 -20.96 16.00 -10.55
CA PHE A 708 -21.83 16.54 -11.59
C PHE A 708 -21.90 18.07 -11.55
N GLU A 709 -21.92 18.67 -10.36
CA GLU A 709 -21.82 20.12 -10.22
C GLU A 709 -20.43 20.64 -10.63
N ALA A 710 -19.35 19.98 -10.19
CA ALA A 710 -17.97 20.41 -10.44
C ALA A 710 -17.58 20.37 -11.91
N LEU A 711 -18.05 19.35 -12.64
CA LEU A 711 -17.75 19.17 -14.05
C LEU A 711 -18.86 19.70 -14.96
N ASP A 712 -19.95 20.23 -14.43
CA ASP A 712 -21.12 20.68 -15.21
C ASP A 712 -21.64 19.62 -16.22
N VAL A 713 -21.88 18.42 -15.68
CA VAL A 713 -22.41 17.27 -16.43
C VAL A 713 -23.69 16.76 -15.80
N GLU A 714 -24.45 15.99 -16.55
CA GLU A 714 -25.71 15.38 -16.14
C GLU A 714 -25.77 13.91 -16.56
N PHE A 715 -26.48 13.11 -15.79
CA PHE A 715 -26.74 11.73 -16.16
C PHE A 715 -27.83 11.64 -17.24
N GLU A 716 -27.61 10.75 -18.21
CA GLU A 716 -28.62 10.37 -19.18
C GLU A 716 -29.59 9.38 -18.52
N GLU A 717 -30.78 9.84 -18.11
CA GLU A 717 -31.87 8.94 -17.78
C GLU A 717 -32.22 8.14 -19.03
N THR A 718 -31.72 6.90 -19.13
CA THR A 718 -32.18 6.02 -20.19
C THR A 718 -33.66 5.77 -19.96
N SER A 719 -34.50 6.40 -20.76
CA SER A 719 -35.91 6.05 -20.87
C SER A 719 -35.98 4.54 -20.96
N SER A 720 -36.70 3.90 -20.05
CA SER A 720 -36.98 2.47 -20.06
C SER A 720 -37.77 2.14 -21.33
N SER A 721 -37.09 2.00 -22.47
CA SER A 721 -37.63 1.31 -23.63
C SER A 721 -37.56 -0.16 -23.28
N VAL A 722 -38.69 -0.64 -22.76
CA VAL A 722 -39.11 -2.03 -22.82
C VAL A 722 -38.77 -2.58 -24.20
N ASP A 723 -37.98 -3.65 -24.24
CA ASP A 723 -38.08 -4.75 -25.22
C ASP A 723 -37.34 -5.99 -24.67
#